data_AF-A0A352M3H3-F1
#
_entry.id   AF-A0A352M3H3-F1
#
_cell.length_a   1.000
_cell.length_b   1.000
_cell.length_c   1.000
_cell.angle_alpha   90.00
_cell.angle_beta   90.00
_cell.angle_gamma   90.00
#
_symmetry.space_group_name_H-M   'P 1'
#
loop_
_entity.id
_entity.type
_entity.pdbx_description
1 polymer ?
#
loop_
_entity_poly.entity_id
_entity_poly.type
_entity_poly.pdbx_seq_one_letter_code
_entity_poly.pdbx_strand_id
1 'polypeptide(L)'
;MIKNNSFFSGARFYFLSLLLIICLAAGTSSFAASIGELNKDIAGGETSASEQKASSSALDSQAVKEKNKYEMGLLADLHICDTNLKAVNDVIAAINRMGVDSTAILGDSCKEIGTEKEFDLAVKTIRKLKGKIFAVTGNHDYIYADRKNGDKKVRASASVKKHKLERFREAFGQKSNYFAQKANGYLLIFLSADALDAKPLVTLSGGALKWLENTLSKNKEMPTIIFCHAPLENTFKAGEKLGMRGSSAQPADKLEDILKGNKQVFMWASGHVHIKPSGKHYNSSANLWKNQIRVIHNANINNSAKYFNTLTLTTEYVIVRTYDADKNSWLKKFERKVGHNGKFVTGDGKDDDEKDKDDEQEKDKDDDDEDRDKDDDEQDGNDNDDKDGNKDEPVDLKGIVTPGLGEVKVRDGAWGNVIGKLYSGKFVDIKSVEGDWYIIDYDGKKGYILKQAMVTNSGDNSKLKKMETTATVDVNPAYGLNVRDGAWGDKIGKLSDGAKIEIIGEDGDWYKIKYNGKTGFVYKAYVDVPKASAKRASDDKNKDDSPAKPAAAEAKNDDKDKSKDSDGNSKNQTAANGTKGFEKSGLLNVPERAQRAKENGPLGHSLCGPTSLAMAMEFYGVDKPTVKVAKETKTLSAGGGWQGTYCGNILTAAKNNGFKGSYQKENMTIDSLKAITESGRPVIANVNTQGYWGSGHYMVVTGVKDGKVYVNDPWQGGQRTYSFASFKAQWATRNERAIVVQP
;
A
#
# COMPACT_ATOMS: atom_id res chain seq x y z
N MET A 1 -47.61 -47.10 -25.62
CA MET A 1 -48.43 -46.84 -26.82
C MET A 1 -48.13 -45.40 -27.24
N ILE A 2 -47.62 -45.11 -28.45
CA ILE A 2 -48.30 -45.19 -29.78
C ILE A 2 -49.47 -44.17 -29.77
N LYS A 3 -49.53 -43.12 -30.61
CA LYS A 3 -48.89 -42.87 -31.92
C LYS A 3 -48.73 -41.36 -32.24
N ASN A 4 -47.81 -41.06 -33.18
CA ASN A 4 -47.69 -39.80 -33.91
C ASN A 4 -48.98 -39.37 -34.63
N ASN A 5 -49.11 -38.08 -34.96
CA ASN A 5 -49.06 -37.68 -36.37
C ASN A 5 -48.62 -36.22 -36.58
N SER A 6 -47.94 -36.00 -37.70
CA SER A 6 -47.27 -34.76 -38.11
C SER A 6 -48.00 -34.08 -39.27
N PHE A 7 -47.66 -32.83 -39.56
CA PHE A 7 -47.64 -32.33 -40.94
C PHE A 7 -46.45 -31.38 -41.16
N PHE A 8 -45.93 -31.37 -42.40
CA PHE A 8 -44.60 -30.89 -42.77
C PHE A 8 -44.68 -29.88 -43.94
N SER A 9 -43.83 -28.84 -43.91
CA SER A 9 -43.09 -28.25 -45.06
C SER A 9 -42.37 -26.99 -44.54
N GLY A 10 -41.14 -26.60 -44.88
CA GLY A 10 -40.01 -27.14 -45.65
C GLY A 10 -38.83 -26.16 -45.42
N ALA A 11 -37.57 -26.35 -45.82
CA ALA A 11 -36.97 -27.34 -46.71
C ALA A 11 -35.43 -27.39 -46.53
N ARG A 12 -34.79 -28.44 -47.07
CA ARG A 12 -33.35 -28.63 -47.38
C ARG A 12 -32.34 -28.67 -46.22
N PHE A 13 -31.30 -29.52 -46.20
CA PHE A 13 -31.07 -30.95 -46.50
C PHE A 13 -29.56 -31.20 -46.20
N TYR A 14 -29.24 -32.08 -45.23
CA TYR A 14 -28.11 -33.06 -45.17
C TYR A 14 -26.63 -32.63 -45.46
N PHE A 15 -25.57 -33.31 -44.99
CA PHE A 15 -25.23 -34.10 -43.77
C PHE A 15 -23.71 -34.45 -43.85
N LEU A 16 -23.11 -34.96 -42.75
CA LEU A 16 -21.86 -35.75 -42.56
C LEU A 16 -21.00 -36.21 -43.79
N SER A 17 -19.68 -36.50 -43.70
CA SER A 17 -18.84 -37.00 -42.58
C SER A 17 -17.32 -37.02 -42.88
N LEU A 18 -16.51 -36.88 -41.82
CA LEU A 18 -15.24 -37.57 -41.45
C LEU A 18 -14.33 -38.22 -42.53
N LEU A 19 -13.02 -37.87 -42.56
CA LEU A 19 -11.92 -38.82 -42.86
C LEU A 19 -10.54 -38.42 -42.31
N LEU A 20 -9.60 -39.36 -42.40
CA LEU A 20 -8.29 -39.53 -41.76
C LEU A 20 -7.14 -39.47 -42.81
N ILE A 21 -5.84 -39.28 -42.52
CA ILE A 21 -5.05 -38.92 -41.31
C ILE A 21 -3.56 -38.71 -41.72
N ILE A 22 -2.74 -37.97 -40.94
CA ILE A 22 -1.23 -37.99 -40.96
C ILE A 22 -0.58 -37.37 -42.25
N CYS A 23 0.54 -36.62 -42.25
CA CYS A 23 1.74 -36.56 -41.39
C CYS A 23 2.47 -35.19 -41.46
N LEU A 24 3.19 -34.81 -40.38
CA LEU A 24 4.40 -33.92 -40.31
C LEU A 24 4.32 -32.45 -40.83
N ALA A 25 4.89 -31.43 -40.17
CA ALA A 25 5.76 -31.40 -38.98
C ALA A 25 5.64 -30.08 -38.18
N ALA A 26 5.96 -30.16 -36.87
CA ALA A 26 6.37 -29.10 -35.93
C ALA A 26 5.47 -27.83 -35.77
N GLY A 27 4.99 -27.46 -34.57
CA GLY A 27 5.21 -28.03 -33.24
C GLY A 27 4.07 -27.71 -32.26
N THR A 28 3.93 -28.55 -31.24
CA THR A 28 2.71 -28.69 -30.43
C THR A 28 2.90 -28.27 -28.96
N SER A 29 1.77 -28.01 -28.28
CA SER A 29 1.53 -28.23 -26.84
C SER A 29 2.36 -27.40 -25.83
N SER A 30 1.86 -26.89 -24.70
CA SER A 30 0.81 -27.44 -23.82
C SER A 30 0.20 -26.32 -22.95
N PHE A 31 -1.14 -26.13 -22.94
CA PHE A 31 -1.79 -25.19 -21.99
C PHE A 31 -3.30 -25.47 -21.76
N ALA A 32 -3.71 -26.75 -21.68
CA ALA A 32 -5.14 -27.12 -21.55
C ALA A 32 -5.44 -28.35 -20.67
N ALA A 33 -4.52 -28.79 -19.81
CA ALA A 33 -4.68 -30.00 -19.00
C ALA A 33 -4.14 -29.84 -17.56
N SER A 34 -4.74 -28.95 -16.77
CA SER A 34 -4.70 -28.99 -15.28
C SER A 34 -5.75 -28.03 -14.65
N ILE A 35 -7.00 -28.09 -15.11
CA ILE A 35 -8.15 -27.49 -14.42
C ILE A 35 -9.25 -28.54 -14.44
N GLY A 36 -9.20 -29.45 -13.46
CA GLY A 36 -10.01 -30.66 -13.53
C GLY A 36 -9.95 -31.62 -12.34
N GLU A 37 -9.43 -31.21 -11.17
CA GLU A 37 -9.66 -31.92 -9.90
C GLU A 37 -9.20 -31.06 -8.70
N LEU A 38 -10.16 -30.52 -7.93
CA LEU A 38 -10.19 -30.43 -6.46
C LEU A 38 -11.38 -29.56 -6.04
N ASN A 39 -12.48 -30.20 -5.63
CA ASN A 39 -13.56 -29.50 -4.94
C ASN A 39 -14.23 -30.47 -3.95
N LYS A 40 -13.65 -30.53 -2.73
CA LYS A 40 -14.03 -31.19 -1.46
C LYS A 40 -12.75 -31.09 -0.58
N ASP A 41 -12.73 -30.64 0.68
CA ASP A 41 -13.79 -30.30 1.62
C ASP A 41 -13.49 -29.02 2.44
N ILE A 42 -14.45 -28.61 3.28
CA ILE A 42 -14.41 -27.41 4.15
C ILE A 42 -14.63 -27.82 5.62
N ALA A 43 -13.91 -27.13 6.52
CA ALA A 43 -14.15 -27.00 7.98
C ALA A 43 -13.89 -28.22 8.90
N GLY A 44 -13.78 -27.88 10.20
CA GLY A 44 -13.15 -28.67 11.26
C GLY A 44 -13.84 -29.95 11.72
N GLY A 45 -13.11 -30.72 12.53
CA GLY A 45 -13.57 -31.94 13.17
C GLY A 45 -12.38 -32.77 13.69
N GLU A 46 -12.43 -33.20 14.94
CA GLU A 46 -11.48 -34.16 15.53
C GLU A 46 -11.87 -35.60 15.19
N THR A 47 -10.90 -36.52 15.25
CA THR A 47 -10.97 -37.96 15.59
C THR A 47 -9.69 -38.62 15.06
N SER A 48 -9.05 -39.62 15.65
CA SER A 48 -8.98 -40.24 16.98
C SER A 48 -8.07 -41.47 16.76
N ALA A 49 -7.33 -41.92 17.76
CA ALA A 49 -6.32 -42.98 17.56
C ALA A 49 -6.92 -44.40 17.37
N SER A 50 -6.15 -45.28 16.73
CA SER A 50 -6.24 -46.74 16.92
C SER A 50 -4.87 -47.39 16.70
N GLU A 51 -4.35 -48.07 17.72
CA GLU A 51 -3.15 -48.91 17.61
C GLU A 51 -3.47 -50.27 16.96
N GLN A 52 -2.50 -50.89 16.29
CA GLN A 52 -2.23 -52.33 16.49
C GLN A 52 -0.79 -52.72 16.10
N LYS A 53 -0.31 -53.83 16.66
CA LYS A 53 1.12 -54.19 16.80
C LYS A 53 1.65 -55.15 15.74
N ALA A 54 2.92 -54.90 15.38
CA ALA A 54 4.05 -55.84 15.18
C ALA A 54 3.93 -57.10 14.30
N SER A 55 4.88 -57.26 13.37
CA SER A 55 5.85 -58.37 13.43
C SER A 55 7.10 -58.11 12.55
N SER A 56 8.21 -58.75 12.93
CA SER A 56 9.55 -58.89 12.28
C SER A 56 9.57 -58.92 10.73
N SER A 57 10.60 -58.45 10.03
CA SER A 57 11.98 -58.97 10.10
C SER A 57 13.02 -58.04 9.47
N ALA A 58 14.28 -58.09 9.94
CA ALA A 58 15.38 -57.30 9.38
C ALA A 58 15.98 -57.94 8.12
N LEU A 59 16.14 -57.16 7.04
CA LEU A 59 17.40 -56.88 6.31
C LEU A 59 17.09 -56.22 4.96
N ASP A 60 17.97 -55.29 4.57
CA ASP A 60 18.04 -54.58 3.28
C ASP A 60 16.81 -53.78 2.80
N SER A 61 16.88 -52.45 2.90
CA SER A 61 16.52 -51.50 1.82
C SER A 61 16.59 -50.03 2.28
N GLN A 62 16.67 -49.13 1.30
CA GLN A 62 16.79 -47.68 1.47
C GLN A 62 15.52 -47.02 2.05
N ALA A 63 15.71 -45.90 2.73
CA ALA A 63 14.72 -44.83 2.94
C ALA A 63 13.43 -45.17 3.73
N VAL A 64 13.58 -45.52 5.02
CA VAL A 64 12.49 -45.28 5.99
C VAL A 64 12.46 -43.77 6.33
N LYS A 65 11.46 -43.03 5.83
CA LYS A 65 11.16 -41.68 6.33
C LYS A 65 10.59 -41.81 7.75
N GLU A 66 11.37 -41.44 8.77
CA GLU A 66 10.85 -41.23 10.13
C GLU A 66 9.67 -40.25 10.10
N LYS A 67 8.55 -40.67 10.69
CA LYS A 67 7.25 -39.98 10.52
C LYS A 67 7.02 -38.83 11.52
N ASN A 68 8.09 -38.34 12.17
CA ASN A 68 8.06 -37.35 13.27
C ASN A 68 8.81 -36.04 12.95
N LYS A 69 9.16 -35.78 11.69
CA LYS A 69 9.84 -34.53 11.28
C LYS A 69 9.24 -33.92 10.03
N TYR A 70 9.38 -32.60 9.91
CA TYR A 70 9.00 -31.83 8.73
C TYR A 70 10.12 -30.87 8.36
N GLU A 71 10.60 -30.96 7.13
CA GLU A 71 11.77 -30.21 6.64
C GLU A 71 11.30 -29.02 5.79
N MET A 72 11.77 -27.81 6.10
CA MET A 72 11.46 -26.59 5.36
C MET A 72 12.74 -25.83 4.98
N GLY A 73 12.88 -25.46 3.70
CA GLY A 73 13.89 -24.47 3.27
C GLY A 73 13.41 -23.03 3.47
N LEU A 74 14.31 -22.11 3.81
CA LEU A 74 14.04 -20.67 3.92
C LEU A 74 14.87 -19.90 2.89
N LEU A 75 14.19 -19.20 1.97
CA LEU A 75 14.81 -18.33 0.97
C LEU A 75 14.32 -16.90 1.19
N ALA A 76 15.22 -15.93 1.17
CA ALA A 76 14.91 -14.51 1.35
C ALA A 76 15.64 -13.65 0.30
N ASP A 77 15.09 -12.47 0.05
CA ASP A 77 15.74 -11.38 -0.69
C ASP A 77 16.41 -11.86 -2.00
N LEU A 78 15.62 -12.61 -2.78
CA LEU A 78 16.08 -13.31 -3.99
C LEU A 78 16.41 -12.36 -5.13
N HIS A 79 15.79 -11.18 -5.17
CA HIS A 79 16.02 -10.09 -6.12
C HIS A 79 16.20 -10.57 -7.57
N ILE A 80 15.33 -11.47 -8.03
CA ILE A 80 15.59 -12.30 -9.21
C ILE A 80 15.68 -11.44 -10.47
N CYS A 81 16.82 -11.54 -11.13
CA CYS A 81 17.13 -10.88 -12.39
C CYS A 81 18.19 -11.65 -13.17
N ASP A 82 18.37 -11.31 -14.44
CA ASP A 82 19.30 -12.00 -15.35
C ASP A 82 20.72 -12.11 -14.78
N THR A 83 21.18 -11.11 -14.01
CA THR A 83 22.53 -11.07 -13.41
C THR A 83 22.74 -12.01 -12.22
N ASN A 84 21.71 -12.35 -11.44
CA ASN A 84 21.82 -13.30 -10.31
C ASN A 84 21.07 -14.62 -10.55
N LEU A 85 20.44 -14.78 -11.72
CA LEU A 85 19.59 -15.93 -12.05
C LEU A 85 20.33 -17.26 -11.86
N LYS A 86 21.62 -17.35 -12.20
CA LYS A 86 22.41 -18.58 -11.97
C LYS A 86 22.47 -18.92 -10.48
N ALA A 87 22.86 -17.97 -9.63
CA ALA A 87 22.98 -18.18 -8.18
C ALA A 87 21.67 -18.65 -7.54
N VAL A 88 20.54 -18.05 -7.92
CA VAL A 88 19.21 -18.47 -7.45
C VAL A 88 18.86 -19.88 -7.92
N ASN A 89 19.20 -20.25 -9.16
CA ASN A 89 19.00 -21.62 -9.65
C ASN A 89 19.94 -22.65 -8.96
N ASP A 90 21.18 -22.28 -8.67
CA ASP A 90 22.12 -23.13 -7.91
C ASP A 90 21.55 -23.46 -6.52
N VAL A 91 21.01 -22.45 -5.82
CA VAL A 91 20.35 -22.61 -4.50
C VAL A 91 19.08 -23.45 -4.59
N ILE A 92 18.19 -23.17 -5.56
CA ILE A 92 16.98 -23.98 -5.78
C ILE A 92 17.35 -25.44 -6.08
N ALA A 93 18.42 -25.68 -6.85
CA ALA A 93 18.93 -27.03 -7.10
C ALA A 93 19.45 -27.69 -5.81
N ALA A 94 20.11 -26.96 -4.92
CA ALA A 94 20.54 -27.48 -3.61
C ALA A 94 19.34 -27.88 -2.73
N ILE A 95 18.34 -27.01 -2.57
CA ILE A 95 17.10 -27.33 -1.84
C ILE A 95 16.38 -28.54 -2.44
N ASN A 96 16.30 -28.61 -3.77
CA ASN A 96 15.70 -29.74 -4.47
C ASN A 96 16.48 -31.06 -4.29
N ARG A 97 17.81 -31.02 -4.07
CA ARG A 97 18.62 -32.20 -3.71
C ARG A 97 18.39 -32.63 -2.26
N MET A 98 18.13 -31.68 -1.34
CA MET A 98 17.80 -31.98 0.06
C MET A 98 16.43 -32.65 0.22
N GLY A 99 15.50 -32.44 -0.71
CA GLY A 99 14.19 -33.10 -0.69
C GLY A 99 13.25 -32.63 0.44
N VAL A 100 13.35 -31.35 0.82
CA VAL A 100 12.49 -30.71 1.84
C VAL A 100 11.00 -30.81 1.49
N ASP A 101 10.14 -30.90 2.50
CA ASP A 101 8.69 -30.99 2.31
C ASP A 101 8.08 -29.64 1.85
N SER A 102 8.73 -28.53 2.19
CA SER A 102 8.33 -27.18 1.76
C SER A 102 9.48 -26.18 1.67
N THR A 103 9.22 -25.02 1.08
CA THR A 103 10.12 -23.87 1.06
C THR A 103 9.33 -22.59 1.30
N ALA A 104 9.78 -21.78 2.27
CA ALA A 104 9.26 -20.44 2.51
C ALA A 104 10.06 -19.42 1.68
N ILE A 105 9.35 -18.53 0.97
CA ILE A 105 9.93 -17.37 0.28
C ILE A 105 9.60 -16.12 1.11
N LEU A 106 10.63 -15.51 1.70
CA LEU A 106 10.55 -14.45 2.71
C LEU A 106 10.63 -13.04 2.13
N GLY A 107 9.95 -12.82 1.00
CA GLY A 107 9.87 -11.51 0.33
C GLY A 107 11.06 -11.16 -0.55
N ASP A 108 10.90 -10.03 -1.24
CA ASP A 108 11.79 -9.46 -2.26
C ASP A 108 12.22 -10.50 -3.30
N SER A 109 11.21 -11.14 -3.89
CA SER A 109 11.36 -12.03 -5.05
C SER A 109 11.80 -11.25 -6.28
N CYS A 110 11.28 -10.03 -6.46
CA CYS A 110 11.64 -9.14 -7.57
C CYS A 110 12.92 -8.31 -7.28
N LYS A 111 13.71 -8.01 -8.32
CA LYS A 111 14.95 -7.23 -8.17
C LYS A 111 14.71 -5.83 -7.63
N GLU A 112 13.77 -5.07 -8.18
CA GLU A 112 13.72 -3.63 -7.91
C GLU A 112 12.34 -3.07 -7.57
N ILE A 113 11.37 -3.24 -8.46
CA ILE A 113 10.08 -2.54 -8.40
C ILE A 113 8.88 -3.46 -8.71
N GLY A 114 9.14 -4.72 -9.08
CA GLY A 114 8.09 -5.73 -9.26
C GLY A 114 7.23 -5.49 -10.49
N THR A 115 7.84 -5.02 -11.58
CA THR A 115 7.18 -5.01 -12.91
C THR A 115 6.65 -6.39 -13.28
N GLU A 116 5.74 -6.48 -14.25
CA GLU A 116 5.23 -7.78 -14.73
C GLU A 116 6.40 -8.69 -15.15
N LYS A 117 7.37 -8.14 -15.90
CA LYS A 117 8.56 -8.86 -16.36
C LYS A 117 9.45 -9.37 -15.20
N GLU A 118 9.73 -8.53 -14.20
CA GLU A 118 10.48 -8.96 -13.00
C GLU A 118 9.73 -10.07 -12.25
N PHE A 119 8.42 -9.92 -12.11
CA PHE A 119 7.58 -10.83 -11.37
C PHE A 119 7.43 -12.20 -12.08
N ASP A 120 7.22 -12.21 -13.38
CA ASP A 120 7.14 -13.44 -14.19
C ASP A 120 8.47 -14.21 -14.17
N LEU A 121 9.61 -13.52 -14.26
CA LEU A 121 10.92 -14.13 -14.13
C LEU A 121 11.13 -14.74 -12.73
N ALA A 122 10.72 -14.01 -11.69
CA ALA A 122 10.80 -14.48 -10.31
C ALA A 122 9.94 -15.73 -10.08
N VAL A 123 8.65 -15.68 -10.46
CA VAL A 123 7.71 -16.81 -10.34
C VAL A 123 8.17 -18.02 -11.14
N LYS A 124 8.59 -17.83 -12.41
CA LYS A 124 9.12 -18.91 -13.26
C LYS A 124 10.35 -19.58 -12.66
N THR A 125 11.16 -18.83 -11.92
CA THR A 125 12.36 -19.34 -11.26
C THR A 125 12.00 -20.07 -9.96
N ILE A 126 11.20 -19.45 -9.10
CA ILE A 126 10.76 -20.02 -7.81
C ILE A 126 9.96 -21.32 -8.00
N ARG A 127 9.09 -21.40 -9.03
CA ARG A 127 8.33 -22.62 -9.38
C ARG A 127 9.19 -23.83 -9.81
N LYS A 128 10.52 -23.70 -9.89
CA LYS A 128 11.44 -24.85 -10.06
C LYS A 128 11.68 -25.62 -8.76
N LEU A 129 11.26 -25.10 -7.60
CA LEU A 129 11.24 -25.84 -6.34
C LEU A 129 10.26 -27.02 -6.42
N LYS A 130 10.66 -28.19 -5.90
CA LYS A 130 9.86 -29.43 -5.92
C LYS A 130 8.92 -29.60 -4.72
N GLY A 131 9.23 -28.98 -3.58
CA GLY A 131 8.41 -29.00 -2.37
C GLY A 131 7.23 -28.00 -2.43
N LYS A 132 6.38 -28.00 -1.40
CA LYS A 132 5.32 -26.98 -1.28
C LYS A 132 5.92 -25.58 -1.11
N ILE A 133 5.42 -24.59 -1.84
CA ILE A 133 5.92 -23.22 -1.77
C ILE A 133 4.96 -22.37 -0.93
N PHE A 134 5.48 -21.64 0.04
CA PHE A 134 4.74 -20.66 0.82
C PHE A 134 5.45 -19.30 0.71
N ALA A 135 4.82 -18.31 0.09
CA ALA A 135 5.46 -17.05 -0.22
C ALA A 135 4.81 -15.86 0.50
N VAL A 136 5.64 -14.97 1.02
CA VAL A 136 5.22 -13.64 1.51
C VAL A 136 5.86 -12.56 0.65
N THR A 137 5.18 -11.42 0.48
CA THR A 137 5.77 -10.26 -0.23
C THR A 137 6.78 -9.51 0.63
N GLY A 138 7.83 -9.02 -0.03
CA GLY A 138 8.65 -7.93 0.47
C GLY A 138 8.32 -6.59 -0.18
N ASN A 139 9.13 -5.55 0.07
CA ASN A 139 8.91 -4.24 -0.53
C ASN A 139 8.95 -4.27 -2.06
N HIS A 140 9.99 -4.86 -2.64
CA HIS A 140 10.26 -4.85 -4.07
C HIS A 140 9.15 -5.56 -4.87
N ASP A 141 8.42 -6.48 -4.24
CA ASP A 141 7.34 -7.24 -4.88
C ASP A 141 6.07 -6.39 -5.13
N TYR A 142 5.79 -5.36 -4.30
CA TYR A 142 4.51 -4.63 -4.40
C TYR A 142 4.52 -3.11 -4.12
N ILE A 143 5.45 -2.53 -3.34
CA ILE A 143 5.29 -1.13 -2.88
C ILE A 143 5.56 -0.07 -3.96
N TYR A 144 6.20 -0.45 -5.05
CA TYR A 144 6.68 0.45 -6.11
C TYR A 144 5.79 0.40 -7.35
N ALA A 145 5.69 1.56 -8.02
CA ALA A 145 5.00 1.67 -9.29
C ALA A 145 5.76 0.91 -10.39
N ASP A 146 5.07 0.53 -11.46
CA ASP A 146 5.66 -0.04 -12.68
C ASP A 146 6.42 0.99 -13.54
N ARG A 147 7.02 1.98 -12.88
CA ARG A 147 7.92 2.99 -13.44
C ARG A 147 8.83 3.56 -12.35
N LYS A 148 10.04 3.96 -12.73
CA LYS A 148 10.92 4.82 -11.93
C LYS A 148 10.77 6.29 -12.35
N ASN A 149 11.44 7.20 -11.66
CA ASN A 149 11.66 8.58 -12.08
C ASN A 149 13.16 8.84 -12.15
N GLY A 150 13.75 8.78 -13.35
CA GLY A 150 15.17 8.41 -13.49
C GLY A 150 15.42 7.07 -12.81
N ASP A 151 16.50 6.95 -12.04
CA ASP A 151 16.79 5.73 -11.26
C ASP A 151 16.02 5.63 -9.94
N LYS A 152 15.31 6.69 -9.53
CA LYS A 152 14.62 6.73 -8.24
C LYS A 152 13.33 5.91 -8.30
N LYS A 153 13.24 4.89 -7.44
CA LYS A 153 12.02 4.08 -7.27
C LYS A 153 10.86 4.94 -6.77
N VAL A 154 9.72 4.92 -7.48
CA VAL A 154 8.51 5.66 -7.12
C VAL A 154 7.53 4.72 -6.41
N ARG A 155 6.93 5.16 -5.29
CA ARG A 155 5.92 4.33 -4.60
C ARG A 155 4.64 4.24 -5.42
N ALA A 156 4.08 3.03 -5.49
CA ALA A 156 2.81 2.75 -6.15
C ALA A 156 1.62 3.42 -5.45
N SER A 157 0.57 3.69 -6.22
CA SER A 157 -0.76 3.94 -5.68
C SER A 157 -1.29 2.70 -4.94
N ALA A 158 -2.28 2.90 -4.05
CA ALA A 158 -2.96 1.79 -3.39
C ALA A 158 -3.55 0.75 -4.38
N SER A 159 -4.01 1.18 -5.56
CA SER A 159 -4.52 0.28 -6.61
C SER A 159 -3.43 -0.59 -7.24
N VAL A 160 -2.26 -0.02 -7.56
CA VAL A 160 -1.12 -0.78 -8.13
C VAL A 160 -0.55 -1.74 -7.08
N LYS A 161 -0.36 -1.27 -5.83
CA LYS A 161 0.03 -2.13 -4.71
C LYS A 161 -0.93 -3.31 -4.53
N LYS A 162 -2.24 -3.04 -4.55
CA LYS A 162 -3.27 -4.08 -4.46
C LYS A 162 -3.13 -5.07 -5.61
N HIS A 163 -3.08 -4.61 -6.87
CA HIS A 163 -2.95 -5.47 -8.04
C HIS A 163 -1.73 -6.41 -7.94
N LYS A 164 -0.55 -5.88 -7.56
CA LYS A 164 0.66 -6.68 -7.35
C LYS A 164 0.46 -7.75 -6.27
N LEU A 165 -0.23 -7.44 -5.17
CA LEU A 165 -0.62 -8.42 -4.13
C LEU A 165 -1.64 -9.46 -4.63
N GLU A 166 -2.53 -9.15 -5.57
CA GLU A 166 -3.45 -10.12 -6.18
C GLU A 166 -2.69 -11.07 -7.11
N ARG A 167 -1.86 -10.52 -8.00
CA ARG A 167 -0.98 -11.28 -8.90
C ARG A 167 0.00 -12.18 -8.12
N PHE A 168 0.55 -11.69 -7.01
CA PHE A 168 1.42 -12.49 -6.12
C PHE A 168 0.67 -13.70 -5.54
N ARG A 169 -0.53 -13.47 -4.99
CA ARG A 169 -1.38 -14.53 -4.46
C ARG A 169 -1.73 -15.58 -5.49
N GLU A 170 -2.18 -15.16 -6.68
CA GLU A 170 -2.56 -16.04 -7.78
C GLU A 170 -1.37 -16.89 -8.26
N ALA A 171 -0.18 -16.29 -8.39
CA ALA A 171 1.03 -16.99 -8.82
C ALA A 171 1.46 -18.13 -7.88
N PHE A 172 1.18 -18.02 -6.58
CA PHE A 172 1.52 -19.03 -5.58
C PHE A 172 0.30 -19.82 -5.06
N GLY A 173 -0.88 -19.66 -5.68
CA GLY A 173 -2.11 -20.39 -5.29
C GLY A 173 -2.66 -19.99 -3.90
N GLN A 174 -2.28 -18.82 -3.40
CA GLN A 174 -2.60 -18.35 -2.05
C GLN A 174 -3.95 -17.62 -2.03
N LYS A 175 -4.86 -18.02 -1.15
CA LYS A 175 -6.20 -17.38 -1.03
C LYS A 175 -6.13 -15.96 -0.43
N SER A 176 -5.07 -15.65 0.33
CA SER A 176 -4.92 -14.40 1.09
C SER A 176 -3.44 -13.98 1.16
N ASN A 177 -3.19 -12.70 1.45
CA ASN A 177 -1.85 -12.14 1.69
C ASN A 177 -1.25 -12.68 3.00
N TYR A 178 -2.12 -13.09 3.92
CA TYR A 178 -1.77 -13.71 5.19
C TYR A 178 -2.55 -15.00 5.35
N PHE A 179 -1.87 -16.08 5.76
CA PHE A 179 -2.45 -17.42 5.85
C PHE A 179 -1.68 -18.27 6.85
N ALA A 180 -2.25 -19.40 7.26
CA ALA A 180 -1.62 -20.34 8.17
C ALA A 180 -1.69 -21.78 7.63
N GLN A 181 -0.68 -22.58 7.96
CA GLN A 181 -0.58 -24.01 7.68
C GLN A 181 -0.27 -24.74 8.99
N LYS A 182 -0.78 -25.96 9.17
CA LYS A 182 -0.35 -26.86 10.26
C LYS A 182 0.65 -27.89 9.71
N ALA A 183 1.76 -28.12 10.41
CA ALA A 183 2.79 -29.09 10.02
C ALA A 183 3.52 -29.61 11.27
N ASN A 184 3.60 -30.94 11.43
CA ASN A 184 4.27 -31.62 12.55
C ASN A 184 3.99 -31.04 13.96
N GLY A 185 2.72 -30.72 14.26
CA GLY A 185 2.33 -30.11 15.53
C GLY A 185 2.45 -28.57 15.60
N TYR A 186 3.13 -27.94 14.65
CA TYR A 186 3.29 -26.48 14.60
C TYR A 186 2.16 -25.78 13.85
N LEU A 187 1.94 -24.52 14.24
CA LEU A 187 1.23 -23.53 13.43
C LEU A 187 2.25 -22.65 12.69
N LEU A 188 2.24 -22.69 11.37
CA LEU A 188 3.10 -21.89 10.50
C LEU A 188 2.28 -20.73 9.95
N ILE A 189 2.61 -19.49 10.32
CA ILE A 189 1.86 -18.29 9.92
C ILE A 189 2.70 -17.47 8.94
N PHE A 190 2.13 -17.14 7.79
CA PHE A 190 2.78 -16.36 6.73
C PHE A 190 2.12 -14.98 6.64
N LEU A 191 2.91 -13.92 6.74
CA LEU A 191 2.46 -12.51 6.76
C LEU A 191 3.17 -11.71 5.66
N SER A 192 2.48 -11.52 4.53
CA SER A 192 2.92 -10.59 3.47
C SER A 192 2.83 -9.15 3.92
N ALA A 193 3.78 -8.33 3.47
CA ALA A 193 3.65 -6.88 3.53
C ALA A 193 2.48 -6.44 2.62
N ASP A 194 1.40 -5.89 3.18
CA ASP A 194 0.16 -5.63 2.43
C ASP A 194 -0.46 -4.24 2.66
N ALA A 195 0.15 -3.38 3.49
CA ALA A 195 -0.39 -2.06 3.78
C ALA A 195 -0.24 -1.08 2.58
N LEU A 196 -1.38 -0.59 2.08
CA LEU A 196 -1.44 0.17 0.83
C LEU A 196 -0.99 1.64 0.95
N ASP A 197 -1.02 2.21 2.15
CA ASP A 197 -0.78 3.62 2.48
C ASP A 197 0.41 3.88 3.42
N ALA A 198 1.04 2.80 3.91
CA ALA A 198 2.11 2.86 4.89
C ALA A 198 3.38 3.59 4.41
N LYS A 199 4.02 4.34 5.33
CA LYS A 199 5.31 5.01 5.13
C LYS A 199 6.54 4.08 5.30
N PRO A 200 6.60 3.13 6.24
CA PRO A 200 7.67 2.14 6.25
C PRO A 200 7.64 1.27 4.98
N LEU A 201 8.71 0.50 4.76
CA LEU A 201 8.82 -0.38 3.58
C LEU A 201 8.00 -1.66 3.77
N VAL A 202 8.14 -2.28 4.95
CA VAL A 202 7.40 -3.48 5.37
C VAL A 202 6.38 -3.09 6.41
N THR A 203 5.09 -3.19 6.08
CA THR A 203 4.00 -2.89 7.01
C THR A 203 2.83 -3.82 6.75
N LEU A 204 2.33 -4.40 7.83
CA LEU A 204 1.14 -5.24 7.87
C LEU A 204 -0.10 -4.36 8.01
N SER A 205 -1.14 -4.65 7.23
CA SER A 205 -2.42 -3.96 7.29
C SER A 205 -3.16 -4.24 8.60
N GLY A 206 -4.09 -3.35 8.97
CA GLY A 206 -5.00 -3.62 10.10
C GLY A 206 -5.80 -4.91 9.94
N GLY A 207 -6.05 -5.35 8.69
CA GLY A 207 -6.65 -6.65 8.39
C GLY A 207 -5.73 -7.82 8.74
N ALA A 208 -4.46 -7.75 8.33
CA ALA A 208 -3.44 -8.76 8.66
C ALA A 208 -3.22 -8.88 10.17
N LEU A 209 -3.10 -7.75 10.89
CA LEU A 209 -2.92 -7.73 12.35
C LEU A 209 -4.13 -8.33 13.08
N LYS A 210 -5.35 -7.92 12.71
CA LYS A 210 -6.59 -8.49 13.28
C LYS A 210 -6.73 -9.97 12.97
N TRP A 211 -6.36 -10.41 11.77
CA TRP A 211 -6.37 -11.83 11.42
C TRP A 211 -5.33 -12.62 12.22
N LEU A 212 -4.13 -12.08 12.42
CA LEU A 212 -3.07 -12.68 13.24
C LEU A 212 -3.53 -12.89 14.68
N GLU A 213 -4.04 -11.83 15.32
CA GLU A 213 -4.58 -11.87 16.68
C GLU A 213 -5.67 -12.95 16.85
N ASN A 214 -6.63 -13.01 15.92
CA ASN A 214 -7.68 -14.02 15.91
C ASN A 214 -7.15 -15.45 15.66
N THR A 215 -6.13 -15.60 14.83
CA THR A 215 -5.54 -16.90 14.48
C THR A 215 -4.73 -17.48 15.64
N LEU A 216 -3.92 -16.64 16.29
CA LEU A 216 -3.19 -16.99 17.51
C LEU A 216 -4.14 -17.35 18.65
N SER A 217 -5.17 -16.53 18.89
CA SER A 217 -6.16 -16.75 19.94
C SER A 217 -6.95 -18.07 19.81
N LYS A 218 -7.07 -18.61 18.59
CA LYS A 218 -7.73 -19.91 18.30
C LYS A 218 -6.80 -21.12 18.37
N ASN A 219 -5.49 -20.91 18.51
CA ASN A 219 -4.48 -21.97 18.50
C ASN A 219 -3.45 -21.75 19.62
N LYS A 220 -3.91 -21.39 20.82
CA LYS A 220 -3.04 -21.00 21.95
C LYS A 220 -2.05 -22.07 22.38
N GLU A 221 -2.39 -23.34 22.21
CA GLU A 221 -1.54 -24.46 22.64
C GLU A 221 -0.58 -24.96 21.53
N MET A 222 -0.60 -24.36 20.33
CA MET A 222 0.24 -24.80 19.21
C MET A 222 1.53 -23.96 19.09
N PRO A 223 2.72 -24.57 19.20
CA PRO A 223 3.98 -23.90 18.91
C PRO A 223 3.93 -23.22 17.54
N THR A 224 4.15 -21.91 17.52
CA THR A 224 3.88 -21.05 16.37
C THR A 224 5.15 -20.39 15.84
N ILE A 225 5.35 -20.52 14.53
CA ILE A 225 6.42 -19.87 13.77
C ILE A 225 5.78 -18.85 12.83
N ILE A 226 6.26 -17.61 12.85
CA ILE A 226 5.80 -16.55 11.94
C ILE A 226 6.86 -16.29 10.86
N PHE A 227 6.42 -16.21 9.61
CA PHE A 227 7.23 -15.89 8.44
C PHE A 227 6.78 -14.52 7.91
N CYS A 228 7.68 -13.54 7.95
CA CYS A 228 7.41 -12.18 7.48
C CYS A 228 8.69 -11.58 6.91
N HIS A 229 8.61 -10.80 5.84
CA HIS A 229 9.80 -10.30 5.15
C HIS A 229 10.76 -9.51 6.05
N ALA A 230 10.26 -8.64 6.94
CA ALA A 230 11.12 -7.90 7.87
C ALA A 230 11.21 -8.53 9.27
N PRO A 231 12.35 -8.37 9.98
CA PRO A 231 12.51 -8.77 11.37
C PRO A 231 11.69 -7.91 12.34
N LEU A 232 11.57 -8.37 13.59
CA LEU A 232 11.04 -7.58 14.69
C LEU A 232 12.05 -6.49 15.13
N GLU A 233 11.55 -5.33 15.56
CA GLU A 233 12.42 -4.24 16.05
C GLU A 233 13.34 -4.69 17.20
N ASN A 234 14.55 -4.12 17.23
CA ASN A 234 15.59 -4.36 18.23
C ASN A 234 16.13 -5.81 18.27
N THR A 235 16.09 -6.52 17.13
CA THR A 235 16.66 -7.89 16.99
C THR A 235 17.94 -7.96 16.14
N PHE A 236 18.45 -6.79 15.76
CA PHE A 236 19.62 -6.51 14.93
C PHE A 236 20.00 -5.01 15.09
N LYS A 237 21.19 -4.58 14.67
CA LYS A 237 21.51 -3.15 14.50
C LYS A 237 21.01 -2.69 13.13
N ALA A 238 20.13 -1.69 13.09
CA ALA A 238 19.68 -1.08 11.84
C ALA A 238 20.74 -0.11 11.28
N GLY A 239 20.84 -0.04 9.95
CA GLY A 239 21.67 0.95 9.25
C GLY A 239 21.02 2.34 9.24
N GLU A 240 21.84 3.38 9.21
CA GLU A 240 21.42 4.78 9.41
C GLU A 240 20.39 5.24 8.36
N LYS A 241 20.59 4.86 7.10
CA LYS A 241 19.75 5.24 5.95
C LYS A 241 18.27 4.83 6.06
N LEU A 242 17.97 3.69 6.68
CA LEU A 242 16.60 3.20 6.87
C LEU A 242 16.09 3.37 8.31
N GLY A 243 17.00 3.33 9.29
CA GLY A 243 16.68 3.31 10.70
C GLY A 243 15.88 2.08 11.12
N MET A 244 15.72 1.89 12.44
CA MET A 244 15.02 0.72 13.01
C MET A 244 13.61 0.53 12.42
N ARG A 245 12.88 1.64 12.25
CA ARG A 245 11.50 1.64 11.73
C ARG A 245 11.40 1.32 10.23
N GLY A 246 12.42 1.63 9.43
CA GLY A 246 12.46 1.28 8.01
C GLY A 246 12.91 -0.16 7.76
N SER A 247 13.76 -0.69 8.66
CA SER A 247 14.34 -2.03 8.58
C SER A 247 13.56 -3.13 9.31
N SER A 248 12.44 -2.82 9.97
CA SER A 248 11.66 -3.79 10.78
C SER A 248 10.21 -3.88 10.33
N ALA A 249 9.53 -4.97 10.72
CA ALA A 249 8.10 -5.16 10.50
C ALA A 249 7.28 -4.13 11.30
N GLN A 250 6.30 -3.50 10.64
CA GLN A 250 5.48 -2.43 11.21
C GLN A 250 3.98 -2.75 11.12
N PRO A 251 3.12 -2.14 11.96
CA PRO A 251 3.45 -1.26 13.10
C PRO A 251 4.03 -2.06 14.28
N ALA A 252 5.20 -1.64 14.76
CA ALA A 252 5.93 -2.39 15.78
C ALA A 252 5.22 -2.43 17.15
N ASP A 253 4.49 -1.36 17.50
CA ASP A 253 3.68 -1.28 18.72
C ASP A 253 2.54 -2.31 18.71
N LYS A 254 1.81 -2.42 17.59
CA LYS A 254 0.71 -3.38 17.44
C LYS A 254 1.21 -4.82 17.39
N LEU A 255 2.36 -5.07 16.76
CA LEU A 255 3.01 -6.37 16.81
C LEU A 255 3.48 -6.70 18.24
N GLU A 256 4.05 -5.75 18.98
CA GLU A 256 4.46 -5.97 20.37
C GLU A 256 3.26 -6.27 21.28
N ASP A 257 2.14 -5.55 21.13
CA ASP A 257 0.88 -5.81 21.84
C ASP A 257 0.38 -7.25 21.60
N ILE A 258 0.28 -7.68 20.33
CA ILE A 258 -0.21 -9.01 19.95
C ILE A 258 0.74 -10.12 20.44
N LEU A 259 2.05 -9.98 20.22
CA LEU A 259 3.02 -11.04 20.46
C LEU A 259 3.31 -11.27 21.96
N LYS A 260 3.26 -10.22 22.79
CA LYS A 260 3.44 -10.35 24.25
C LYS A 260 2.41 -11.26 24.90
N GLY A 261 1.16 -11.19 24.45
CA GLY A 261 0.03 -11.99 24.96
C GLY A 261 -0.03 -13.42 24.41
N ASN A 262 0.77 -13.75 23.39
CA ASN A 262 0.72 -15.02 22.69
C ASN A 262 2.06 -15.78 22.82
N LYS A 263 2.22 -16.47 23.95
CA LYS A 263 3.46 -17.20 24.32
C LYS A 263 3.79 -18.39 23.43
N GLN A 264 2.82 -18.91 22.70
CA GLN A 264 3.01 -19.96 21.71
C GLN A 264 3.80 -19.49 20.49
N VAL A 265 3.88 -18.18 20.22
CA VAL A 265 4.81 -17.64 19.23
C VAL A 265 6.20 -17.59 19.85
N PHE A 266 7.12 -18.38 19.28
CA PHE A 266 8.49 -18.55 19.77
C PHE A 266 9.57 -18.34 18.70
N MET A 267 9.20 -18.28 17.42
CA MET A 267 10.13 -18.08 16.30
C MET A 267 9.55 -17.16 15.23
N TRP A 268 10.40 -16.31 14.66
CA TRP A 268 10.08 -15.39 13.56
C TRP A 268 11.16 -15.48 12.48
N ALA A 269 10.83 -15.79 11.24
CA ALA A 269 11.80 -15.90 10.14
C ALA A 269 11.64 -14.76 9.14
N SER A 270 12.75 -14.09 8.80
CA SER A 270 12.77 -12.85 8.00
C SER A 270 14.02 -12.64 7.13
N GLY A 271 13.89 -11.78 6.12
CA GLY A 271 14.95 -11.21 5.28
C GLY A 271 15.07 -9.70 5.48
N HIS A 272 14.95 -8.91 4.40
CA HIS A 272 14.89 -7.43 4.31
C HIS A 272 16.17 -6.69 4.72
N VAL A 273 16.91 -7.19 5.70
CA VAL A 273 18.13 -6.58 6.25
C VAL A 273 19.41 -7.27 5.80
N HIS A 274 19.31 -8.29 4.95
CA HIS A 274 20.42 -8.95 4.24
C HIS A 274 21.57 -9.41 5.14
N ILE A 275 21.27 -9.81 6.37
CA ILE A 275 22.31 -10.21 7.34
C ILE A 275 22.90 -11.55 6.86
N LYS A 276 24.11 -11.49 6.30
CA LYS A 276 24.89 -12.64 5.83
C LYS A 276 25.51 -13.42 7.00
N PRO A 277 25.91 -14.70 6.83
CA PRO A 277 26.48 -15.50 7.91
C PRO A 277 27.79 -14.96 8.51
N SER A 278 28.54 -14.10 7.80
CA SER A 278 29.70 -13.39 8.38
C SER A 278 29.32 -12.15 9.20
N GLY A 279 28.05 -11.72 9.20
CA GLY A 279 27.57 -10.56 9.95
C GLY A 279 27.29 -10.88 11.42
N LYS A 280 27.77 -10.01 12.33
CA LYS A 280 27.65 -10.15 13.81
C LYS A 280 26.24 -10.32 14.37
N HIS A 281 25.19 -10.06 13.59
CA HIS A 281 23.79 -10.20 14.00
C HIS A 281 23.09 -11.45 13.43
N TYR A 282 23.78 -12.29 12.65
CA TYR A 282 23.20 -13.46 11.98
C TYR A 282 22.68 -14.52 12.95
N ASN A 283 23.50 -14.83 13.94
CA ASN A 283 23.15 -15.69 15.07
C ASN A 283 23.77 -15.08 16.34
N SER A 284 22.97 -14.29 17.05
CA SER A 284 23.41 -13.49 18.21
C SER A 284 22.37 -13.48 19.33
N SER A 285 22.79 -13.13 20.54
CA SER A 285 21.91 -12.94 21.70
C SER A 285 20.79 -11.93 21.41
N ALA A 286 21.09 -10.85 20.68
CA ALA A 286 20.14 -9.83 20.25
C ALA A 286 18.95 -10.38 19.45
N ASN A 287 19.08 -11.55 18.80
CA ASN A 287 17.97 -12.12 18.05
C ASN A 287 16.85 -12.69 18.95
N LEU A 288 16.98 -12.67 20.29
CA LEU A 288 15.91 -13.04 21.22
C LEU A 288 15.02 -11.84 21.56
N TRP A 289 13.96 -11.64 20.77
CA TRP A 289 12.98 -10.59 21.02
C TRP A 289 12.23 -10.83 22.34
N LYS A 290 12.34 -9.85 23.25
CA LYS A 290 11.64 -9.76 24.55
C LYS A 290 11.66 -11.06 25.37
N ASN A 291 12.77 -11.81 25.33
CA ASN A 291 12.95 -13.09 26.05
C ASN A 291 11.93 -14.19 25.66
N GLN A 292 11.37 -14.14 24.45
CA GLN A 292 10.32 -15.06 23.98
C GLN A 292 10.48 -15.53 22.53
N ILE A 293 10.74 -14.62 21.58
CA ILE A 293 10.71 -14.95 20.14
C ILE A 293 12.13 -14.91 19.57
N ARG A 294 12.59 -16.04 19.03
CA ARG A 294 13.85 -16.08 18.27
C ARG A 294 13.61 -15.58 16.84
N VAL A 295 14.24 -14.47 16.47
CA VAL A 295 14.33 -14.06 15.07
C VAL A 295 15.40 -14.89 14.36
N ILE A 296 15.04 -15.47 13.22
CA ILE A 296 15.91 -16.18 12.29
C ILE A 296 16.11 -15.29 11.07
N HIS A 297 17.24 -14.60 11.05
CA HIS A 297 17.66 -13.79 9.92
C HIS A 297 18.16 -14.67 8.77
N ASN A 298 17.86 -14.23 7.55
CA ASN A 298 18.27 -14.89 6.31
C ASN A 298 19.07 -13.89 5.46
N ALA A 299 20.03 -14.41 4.71
CA ALA A 299 20.85 -13.63 3.80
C ALA A 299 20.14 -13.43 2.46
N ASN A 300 20.49 -12.38 1.73
CA ASN A 300 20.08 -12.24 0.34
C ASN A 300 20.89 -13.17 -0.57
N ILE A 301 20.24 -13.67 -1.63
CA ILE A 301 20.89 -14.60 -2.57
C ILE A 301 21.42 -13.84 -3.78
N ASN A 302 22.74 -13.89 -3.95
CA ASN A 302 23.46 -13.25 -5.04
C ASN A 302 24.67 -14.09 -5.47
N ASN A 303 25.44 -13.61 -6.44
CA ASN A 303 26.56 -14.39 -7.02
C ASN A 303 27.70 -14.67 -6.03
N SER A 304 27.85 -13.84 -5.00
CA SER A 304 28.89 -13.94 -3.96
C SER A 304 28.38 -14.49 -2.62
N ALA A 305 27.06 -14.76 -2.52
CA ALA A 305 26.43 -15.28 -1.31
C ALA A 305 25.24 -16.17 -1.67
N LYS A 306 25.45 -17.49 -1.61
CA LYS A 306 24.42 -18.52 -1.87
C LYS A 306 24.06 -19.30 -0.62
N TYR A 307 23.85 -18.55 0.47
CA TYR A 307 23.47 -19.11 1.76
C TYR A 307 21.97 -19.19 1.92
N PHE A 308 21.49 -20.26 2.56
CA PHE A 308 20.09 -20.37 2.98
C PHE A 308 19.98 -21.11 4.31
N ASN A 309 18.89 -20.91 5.04
CA ASN A 309 18.58 -21.69 6.24
C ASN A 309 17.60 -22.83 5.90
N THR A 310 17.65 -23.90 6.69
CA THR A 310 16.59 -24.90 6.78
C THR A 310 16.06 -24.98 8.21
N LEU A 311 14.78 -25.34 8.34
CA LEU A 311 14.10 -25.66 9.59
C LEU A 311 13.71 -27.14 9.57
N THR A 312 14.23 -27.92 10.52
CA THR A 312 13.69 -29.26 10.84
C THR A 312 12.77 -29.10 12.05
N LEU A 313 11.47 -29.25 11.84
CA LEU A 313 10.48 -29.21 12.92
C LEU A 313 10.43 -30.58 13.62
N THR A 314 10.81 -30.68 14.90
CA THR A 314 10.63 -31.87 15.75
C THR A 314 9.52 -31.62 16.78
N THR A 315 9.10 -32.61 17.58
CA THR A 315 8.06 -32.37 18.61
C THR A 315 8.50 -31.39 19.69
N GLU A 316 9.79 -31.37 20.06
CA GLU A 316 10.30 -30.59 21.20
C GLU A 316 10.94 -29.25 20.81
N TYR A 317 11.47 -29.16 19.59
CA TYR A 317 12.24 -28.01 19.14
C TYR A 317 12.30 -27.89 17.61
N VAL A 318 12.83 -26.77 17.14
CA VAL A 318 13.18 -26.55 15.73
C VAL A 318 14.70 -26.54 15.59
N ILE A 319 15.25 -27.42 14.76
CA ILE A 319 16.65 -27.35 14.35
C ILE A 319 16.75 -26.33 13.23
N VAL A 320 17.56 -25.30 13.39
CA VAL A 320 17.91 -24.35 12.34
C VAL A 320 19.32 -24.65 11.87
N ARG A 321 19.50 -24.90 10.57
CA ARG A 321 20.81 -25.14 9.95
C ARG A 321 21.03 -24.16 8.79
N THR A 322 22.27 -23.68 8.65
CA THR A 322 22.66 -22.82 7.53
C THR A 322 23.49 -23.62 6.53
N TYR A 323 23.14 -23.54 5.25
CA TYR A 323 23.83 -24.20 4.15
C TYR A 323 24.54 -23.19 3.25
N ASP A 324 25.73 -23.55 2.79
CA ASP A 324 26.50 -22.86 1.75
C ASP A 324 26.33 -23.66 0.45
N ALA A 325 25.59 -23.11 -0.52
CA ALA A 325 25.31 -23.80 -1.78
C ALA A 325 26.48 -23.74 -2.78
N ASP A 326 27.45 -22.83 -2.60
CA ASP A 326 28.68 -22.79 -3.41
C ASP A 326 29.66 -23.87 -2.96
N LYS A 327 29.83 -24.04 -1.64
CA LYS A 327 30.66 -25.10 -1.04
C LYS A 327 29.91 -26.42 -0.85
N ASN A 328 28.63 -26.49 -1.23
CA ASN A 328 27.74 -27.64 -1.07
C ASN A 328 27.82 -28.27 0.35
N SER A 329 27.88 -27.44 1.40
CA SER A 329 28.18 -27.87 2.77
C SER A 329 27.40 -27.12 3.86
N TRP A 330 27.26 -27.75 5.03
CA TRP A 330 26.61 -27.16 6.20
C TRP A 330 27.58 -26.30 7.01
N LEU A 331 27.18 -25.08 7.35
CA LEU A 331 27.93 -24.20 8.24
C LEU A 331 27.65 -24.59 9.70
N LYS A 332 28.35 -25.61 10.19
CA LYS A 332 28.15 -26.21 11.54
C LYS A 332 28.03 -25.18 12.67
N LYS A 333 28.83 -24.10 12.65
CA LYS A 333 28.80 -23.01 13.66
C LYS A 333 27.46 -22.25 13.78
N PHE A 334 26.52 -22.47 12.86
CA PHE A 334 25.17 -21.90 12.90
C PHE A 334 24.07 -22.94 13.11
N GLU A 335 24.41 -24.22 13.29
CA GLU A 335 23.43 -25.22 13.71
C GLU A 335 22.96 -24.92 15.14
N ARG A 336 21.64 -24.86 15.34
CA ARG A 336 21.04 -24.48 16.63
C ARG A 336 19.65 -25.07 16.83
N LYS A 337 19.41 -25.68 17.99
CA LYS A 337 18.09 -26.18 18.42
C LYS A 337 17.36 -25.07 19.16
N VAL A 338 16.21 -24.61 18.64
CA VAL A 338 15.37 -23.57 19.26
C VAL A 338 14.13 -24.23 19.87
N GLY A 339 14.02 -24.20 21.20
CA GLY A 339 12.84 -24.70 21.91
C GLY A 339 11.65 -23.74 21.79
N HIS A 340 10.45 -24.19 22.17
CA HIS A 340 9.20 -23.41 22.06
C HIS A 340 9.11 -22.18 22.99
N ASN A 341 10.19 -21.82 23.67
CA ASN A 341 10.37 -20.59 24.43
C ASN A 341 11.33 -19.58 23.75
N GLY A 342 11.76 -19.85 22.51
CA GLY A 342 12.69 -19.03 21.72
C GLY A 342 14.15 -19.09 22.17
N LYS A 343 14.46 -19.86 23.21
CA LYS A 343 15.83 -20.08 23.71
C LYS A 343 16.44 -21.30 23.02
N PHE A 344 17.76 -21.39 23.07
CA PHE A 344 18.43 -22.59 22.59
C PHE A 344 18.27 -23.73 23.59
N VAL A 345 18.11 -24.95 23.07
CA VAL A 345 18.10 -26.17 23.89
C VAL A 345 19.55 -26.58 24.14
N THR A 346 19.97 -26.52 25.40
CA THR A 346 21.29 -26.98 25.86
C THR A 346 21.19 -28.41 26.35
N GLY A 347 21.96 -29.33 25.75
CA GLY A 347 22.07 -30.73 26.18
C GLY A 347 21.33 -31.73 25.29
N ASP A 348 22.07 -32.29 24.33
CA ASP A 348 22.16 -33.75 24.16
C ASP A 348 23.67 -34.02 24.21
N GLY A 349 24.14 -34.87 25.13
CA GLY A 349 25.55 -34.86 25.56
C GLY A 349 26.56 -35.19 24.45
N LYS A 350 27.37 -34.19 24.09
CA LYS A 350 28.82 -34.29 23.84
C LYS A 350 29.43 -32.88 23.71
N ASP A 351 30.42 -32.66 24.55
CA ASP A 351 31.34 -31.53 24.69
C ASP A 351 32.10 -31.27 23.36
N ASP A 352 32.80 -30.16 23.08
CA ASP A 352 33.25 -28.98 23.84
C ASP A 352 32.88 -27.70 23.00
N ASP A 353 32.98 -26.42 23.38
CA ASP A 353 33.91 -25.69 24.25
C ASP A 353 33.18 -24.53 24.98
N GLU A 354 33.40 -24.39 26.29
CA GLU A 354 33.11 -23.14 27.04
C GLU A 354 34.42 -22.53 27.57
N LYS A 355 35.25 -22.12 26.62
CA LYS A 355 36.46 -21.28 26.69
C LYS A 355 36.53 -20.57 25.32
N ASP A 356 36.87 -19.29 25.18
CA ASP A 356 37.73 -18.47 26.04
C ASP A 356 37.08 -17.17 26.53
N LYS A 357 37.63 -16.67 27.63
CA LYS A 357 37.60 -15.25 27.98
C LYS A 357 38.98 -14.67 27.73
N ASP A 358 38.97 -13.45 27.21
CA ASP A 358 40.04 -12.47 27.22
C ASP A 358 41.27 -12.77 26.34
N ASP A 359 41.83 -11.66 25.82
CA ASP A 359 43.04 -11.53 25.02
C ASP A 359 43.12 -12.25 23.65
N GLU A 360 42.82 -11.50 22.58
CA GLU A 360 43.91 -11.03 21.71
C GLU A 360 43.54 -9.72 20.99
N GLN A 361 44.37 -8.68 21.21
CA GLN A 361 44.41 -7.53 20.32
C GLN A 361 45.28 -7.91 19.11
N GLU A 362 44.70 -8.04 17.93
CA GLU A 362 45.47 -7.76 16.72
C GLU A 362 44.66 -6.94 15.72
N LYS A 363 45.33 -5.94 15.15
CA LYS A 363 44.78 -5.11 14.08
C LYS A 363 44.89 -5.92 12.79
N ASP A 364 43.83 -5.98 12.01
CA ASP A 364 44.01 -5.68 10.60
C ASP A 364 42.72 -5.30 9.86
N LYS A 365 42.82 -4.14 9.22
CA LYS A 365 42.25 -3.72 7.93
C LYS A 365 40.73 -3.79 7.71
N ASP A 366 40.20 -2.60 7.48
CA ASP A 366 38.96 -2.34 6.78
C ASP A 366 38.98 -2.99 5.38
N ASP A 367 37.92 -3.72 5.04
CA ASP A 367 37.52 -4.06 3.67
C ASP A 367 36.01 -3.75 3.54
N ASP A 368 35.67 -2.47 3.73
CA ASP A 368 34.40 -1.93 3.24
C ASP A 368 34.54 -1.74 1.71
N ASP A 369 34.15 -2.77 0.96
CA ASP A 369 33.87 -2.71 -0.49
C ASP A 369 32.67 -1.78 -0.76
N GLU A 370 32.85 -0.47 -0.56
CA GLU A 370 32.10 0.55 -1.28
C GLU A 370 32.87 0.87 -2.57
N ASP A 371 32.34 0.41 -3.71
CA ASP A 371 32.81 0.81 -5.05
C ASP A 371 32.79 2.34 -5.16
N ARG A 372 33.99 2.94 -5.13
CA ARG A 372 34.20 4.37 -5.33
C ARG A 372 34.28 4.69 -6.81
N ASP A 373 33.64 5.79 -7.19
CA ASP A 373 34.30 6.83 -8.00
C ASP A 373 34.14 8.15 -7.20
N LYS A 374 35.19 8.85 -6.71
CA LYS A 374 36.36 9.49 -7.38
C LYS A 374 36.03 10.81 -8.09
N ASP A 375 36.91 11.81 -8.20
CA ASP A 375 38.14 12.21 -7.43
C ASP A 375 38.06 13.74 -7.21
N ASP A 376 38.66 14.44 -6.22
CA ASP A 376 39.00 14.24 -4.79
C ASP A 376 39.33 15.68 -4.21
N ASP A 377 39.84 15.81 -2.96
CA ASP A 377 40.49 17.02 -2.32
C ASP A 377 39.65 18.29 -1.96
N GLU A 378 39.93 19.10 -0.92
CA GLU A 378 41.09 19.21 0.00
C GLU A 378 40.68 19.79 1.41
N GLN A 379 41.66 20.00 2.31
CA GLN A 379 41.49 20.27 3.76
C GLN A 379 41.20 21.73 4.16
N ASP A 380 40.47 21.91 5.28
CA ASP A 380 40.73 22.81 6.45
C ASP A 380 39.40 23.11 7.19
N GLY A 381 39.34 23.39 8.50
CA GLY A 381 40.39 23.47 9.51
C GLY A 381 39.87 24.23 10.76
N ASN A 382 39.85 23.52 11.91
CA ASN A 382 39.86 24.02 13.30
C ASN A 382 38.70 24.84 13.98
N ASP A 383 38.63 24.55 15.29
CA ASP A 383 38.38 25.42 16.47
C ASP A 383 36.98 25.93 16.90
N ASN A 384 36.47 25.22 17.92
CA ASN A 384 36.27 25.64 19.33
C ASN A 384 35.37 26.82 19.75
N ASP A 385 34.61 26.52 20.83
CA ASP A 385 34.14 27.40 21.92
C ASP A 385 33.18 28.57 21.55
N ASP A 386 32.34 29.10 22.44
CA ASP A 386 32.19 28.91 23.89
C ASP A 386 30.71 29.07 24.33
N LYS A 387 30.48 29.02 25.64
CA LYS A 387 29.20 29.20 26.34
C LYS A 387 28.71 30.65 26.29
N ASP A 388 27.38 30.85 26.34
CA ASP A 388 26.78 31.46 27.54
C ASP A 388 25.28 31.14 27.66
N GLY A 389 24.73 31.27 28.86
CA GLY A 389 23.31 31.05 29.15
C GLY A 389 22.49 32.34 29.24
N ASN A 390 21.19 32.25 28.99
CA ASN A 390 20.24 33.30 29.37
C ASN A 390 19.09 32.77 30.22
N LYS A 391 18.66 33.56 31.21
CA LYS A 391 17.46 33.32 32.01
C LYS A 391 16.31 34.08 31.37
N ASP A 392 15.40 33.37 30.72
CA ASP A 392 14.15 33.96 30.22
C ASP A 392 13.00 33.74 31.21
N GLU A 393 12.21 34.79 31.43
CA GLU A 393 10.92 34.74 32.12
C GLU A 393 9.97 33.73 31.45
N PRO A 394 8.93 33.20 32.15
CA PRO A 394 8.05 32.19 31.58
C PRO A 394 7.23 32.76 30.42
N VAL A 395 7.75 32.59 29.21
CA VAL A 395 7.09 32.94 27.96
C VAL A 395 5.77 32.16 27.88
N ASP A 396 4.65 32.88 27.70
CA ASP A 396 3.29 32.29 27.63
C ASP A 396 3.08 31.57 26.29
N LEU A 397 3.79 30.46 26.13
CA LEU A 397 3.76 29.59 24.97
C LEU A 397 2.62 28.59 25.12
N LYS A 398 1.72 28.57 24.15
CA LYS A 398 0.59 27.65 24.13
C LYS A 398 0.65 26.80 22.86
N GLY A 399 0.24 25.54 22.99
CA GLY A 399 0.06 24.64 21.86
C GLY A 399 -1.20 23.80 22.05
N ILE A 400 -1.66 23.18 20.96
CA ILE A 400 -2.86 22.33 20.95
C ILE A 400 -2.46 20.89 20.61
N VAL A 401 -2.99 19.91 21.33
CA VAL A 401 -2.83 18.49 20.97
C VAL A 401 -3.48 18.25 19.61
N THR A 402 -2.71 17.70 18.66
CA THR A 402 -3.08 17.64 17.23
C THR A 402 -4.51 17.15 17.02
N PRO A 403 -5.38 17.94 16.35
CA PRO A 403 -6.76 17.53 16.03
C PRO A 403 -6.81 16.22 15.23
N GLY A 404 -7.68 15.30 15.65
CA GLY A 404 -7.82 13.95 15.09
C GLY A 404 -6.86 12.89 15.65
N LEU A 405 -5.93 13.23 16.55
CA LEU A 405 -4.92 12.29 17.08
C LEU A 405 -5.41 11.37 18.22
N GLY A 406 -6.60 11.61 18.77
CA GLY A 406 -7.18 10.80 19.85
C GLY A 406 -6.60 11.10 21.24
N GLU A 407 -6.19 10.07 21.97
CA GLU A 407 -5.55 10.17 23.29
C GLU A 407 -4.02 10.28 23.14
N VAL A 408 -3.42 11.30 23.76
CA VAL A 408 -1.97 11.51 23.81
C VAL A 408 -1.48 11.39 25.26
N LYS A 409 -0.42 10.60 25.45
CA LYS A 409 0.16 10.30 26.77
C LYS A 409 1.09 11.42 27.24
N VAL A 410 0.92 11.85 28.49
CA VAL A 410 1.83 12.74 29.22
C VAL A 410 2.71 11.90 30.13
N ARG A 411 4.02 12.23 30.18
CA ARG A 411 5.03 11.47 30.92
C ARG A 411 5.73 12.30 32.00
N ASP A 412 6.30 11.65 33.01
CA ASP A 412 7.12 12.29 34.06
C ASP A 412 8.55 12.64 33.60
N GLY A 413 9.00 12.07 32.50
CA GLY A 413 10.27 12.36 31.86
C GLY A 413 10.21 12.17 30.34
N ALA A 414 11.21 12.67 29.62
CA ALA A 414 11.47 12.25 28.25
C ALA A 414 11.65 10.72 28.24
N TRP A 415 10.75 10.00 27.57
CA TRP A 415 10.66 8.52 27.57
C TRP A 415 10.28 7.86 28.93
N GLY A 416 9.90 8.64 29.94
CA GLY A 416 9.51 8.18 31.28
C GLY A 416 8.14 7.48 31.36
N ASN A 417 7.63 7.25 32.57
CA ASN A 417 6.34 6.60 32.78
C ASN A 417 5.17 7.49 32.35
N VAL A 418 4.03 6.88 32.02
CA VAL A 418 2.81 7.63 31.67
C VAL A 418 2.12 8.07 32.97
N ILE A 419 2.11 9.37 33.22
CA ILE A 419 1.47 9.99 34.39
C ILE A 419 0.09 10.57 34.09
N GLY A 420 -0.24 10.74 32.81
CA GLY A 420 -1.43 11.46 32.40
C GLY A 420 -1.80 11.28 30.94
N LYS A 421 -2.94 11.85 30.57
CA LYS A 421 -3.53 11.76 29.23
C LYS A 421 -4.14 13.11 28.85
N LEU A 422 -3.80 13.62 27.67
CA LEU A 422 -4.45 14.77 27.05
C LEU A 422 -5.15 14.31 25.79
N TYR A 423 -6.35 14.83 25.55
CA TYR A 423 -7.15 14.48 24.40
C TYR A 423 -6.94 15.48 23.25
N SER A 424 -7.15 15.01 22.02
CA SER A 424 -7.10 15.81 20.81
C SER A 424 -7.90 17.12 20.93
N GLY A 425 -7.34 18.22 20.44
CA GLY A 425 -7.94 19.56 20.56
C GLY A 425 -7.71 20.25 21.92
N LYS A 426 -7.07 19.58 22.89
CA LYS A 426 -6.75 20.19 24.20
C LYS A 426 -5.59 21.18 24.06
N PHE A 427 -5.83 22.42 24.47
CA PHE A 427 -4.78 23.42 24.67
C PHE A 427 -3.97 23.14 25.94
N VAL A 428 -2.67 23.41 25.87
CA VAL A 428 -1.68 23.19 26.94
C VAL A 428 -0.66 24.33 26.93
N ASP A 429 -0.32 24.82 28.12
CA ASP A 429 0.73 25.81 28.32
C ASP A 429 2.09 25.09 28.34
N ILE A 430 2.91 25.39 27.33
CA ILE A 430 4.27 24.87 27.17
C ILE A 430 5.19 25.74 28.03
N LYS A 431 5.78 25.15 29.07
CA LYS A 431 6.72 25.83 29.99
C LYS A 431 8.14 25.86 29.45
N SER A 432 8.56 24.83 28.70
CA SER A 432 9.85 24.81 28.01
C SER A 432 9.90 23.73 26.92
N VAL A 433 11.03 23.67 26.20
CA VAL A 433 11.23 22.81 25.04
C VAL A 433 12.54 22.04 25.22
N GLU A 434 12.51 20.71 25.12
CA GLU A 434 13.68 19.85 25.36
C GLU A 434 13.70 18.69 24.34
N GLY A 435 14.69 18.66 23.44
CA GLY A 435 14.80 17.62 22.40
C GLY A 435 13.52 17.50 21.55
N ASP A 436 12.92 16.31 21.50
CA ASP A 436 11.63 16.03 20.82
C ASP A 436 10.38 16.30 21.67
N TRP A 437 10.53 16.93 22.83
CA TRP A 437 9.47 17.10 23.82
C TRP A 437 9.11 18.57 24.05
N TYR A 438 7.83 18.82 24.27
CA TYR A 438 7.33 19.98 24.99
C TYR A 438 7.15 19.60 26.45
N ILE A 439 7.58 20.51 27.33
CA ILE A 439 7.38 20.40 28.76
C ILE A 439 6.19 21.27 29.12
N ILE A 440 5.23 20.69 29.84
CA ILE A 440 3.99 21.32 30.29
C ILE A 440 3.89 21.24 31.81
N ASP A 441 3.03 22.07 32.39
CA ASP A 441 2.48 21.78 33.71
C ASP A 441 1.28 20.82 33.53
N TYR A 442 1.32 19.68 34.22
CA TYR A 442 0.26 18.69 34.24
C TYR A 442 -0.07 18.36 35.69
N ASP A 443 -1.22 18.85 36.17
CA ASP A 443 -1.72 18.70 37.54
C ASP A 443 -0.70 19.11 38.64
N GLY A 444 0.04 20.21 38.40
CA GLY A 444 1.05 20.74 39.33
C GLY A 444 2.38 20.00 39.29
N LYS A 445 2.61 19.17 38.26
CA LYS A 445 3.84 18.39 38.04
C LYS A 445 4.39 18.63 36.64
N LYS A 446 5.71 18.47 36.49
CA LYS A 446 6.38 18.55 35.18
C LYS A 446 5.90 17.39 34.29
N GLY A 447 5.20 17.71 33.20
CA GLY A 447 4.71 16.76 32.22
C GLY A 447 5.47 16.88 30.89
N TYR A 448 5.75 15.75 30.24
CA TYR A 448 6.42 15.67 28.95
C TYR A 448 5.45 15.15 27.87
N ILE A 449 5.33 15.87 26.76
CA ILE A 449 4.49 15.51 25.60
C ILE A 449 5.29 15.68 24.29
N LEU A 450 5.13 14.75 23.35
CA LEU A 450 5.90 14.75 22.09
C LEU A 450 5.53 15.94 21.20
N LYS A 451 6.53 16.63 20.62
CA LYS A 451 6.34 17.76 19.71
C LYS A 451 5.41 17.44 18.53
N GLN A 452 5.60 16.27 17.91
CA GLN A 452 4.76 15.79 16.79
C GLN A 452 3.29 15.51 17.17
N ALA A 453 2.97 15.40 18.46
CA ALA A 453 1.61 15.24 18.96
C ALA A 453 0.91 16.58 19.24
N MET A 454 1.58 17.70 18.97
CA MET A 454 1.05 19.05 19.16
C MET A 454 1.26 19.94 17.93
N VAL A 455 0.35 20.89 17.74
CA VAL A 455 0.47 21.97 16.75
C VAL A 455 0.81 23.26 17.50
N THR A 456 1.78 24.02 16.96
CA THR A 456 2.22 25.32 17.47
C THR A 456 2.32 26.34 16.33
N ASN A 457 2.30 27.63 16.66
CA ASN A 457 2.13 28.71 15.67
C ASN A 457 3.36 29.04 14.81
N SER A 458 4.54 28.44 15.04
CA SER A 458 5.78 28.86 14.36
C SER A 458 6.30 27.85 13.32
N GLY A 459 5.88 26.58 13.37
CA GLY A 459 6.39 25.51 12.50
C GLY A 459 7.86 25.11 12.72
N ASP A 460 8.67 26.02 13.28
CA ASP A 460 9.99 25.81 13.84
C ASP A 460 9.88 25.68 15.37
N ASN A 461 10.34 24.55 15.91
CA ASN A 461 10.23 24.23 17.34
C ASN A 461 11.24 25.01 18.23
N SER A 462 12.11 25.83 17.64
CA SER A 462 13.13 26.63 18.34
C SER A 462 12.76 28.09 18.55
N LYS A 463 11.71 28.60 17.87
CA LYS A 463 11.31 30.03 17.89
C LYS A 463 9.81 30.20 18.10
N LEU A 464 9.31 29.78 19.25
CA LEU A 464 7.89 29.90 19.61
C LEU A 464 7.55 31.35 20.01
N LYS A 465 6.33 31.81 19.66
CA LYS A 465 5.77 33.12 20.03
C LYS A 465 4.40 32.93 20.70
N LYS A 466 3.95 33.93 21.46
CA LYS A 466 2.61 34.00 22.05
C LYS A 466 1.52 33.88 20.96
N MET A 467 0.48 33.09 21.24
CA MET A 467 -0.58 32.74 20.30
C MET A 467 -1.79 33.67 20.43
N GLU A 468 -2.22 34.26 19.32
CA GLU A 468 -3.53 34.92 19.17
C GLU A 468 -4.60 33.86 18.88
N THR A 469 -5.69 33.83 19.67
CA THR A 469 -6.81 32.87 19.57
C THR A 469 -8.01 33.38 18.76
N THR A 470 -7.82 34.50 18.06
CA THR A 470 -8.85 35.23 17.33
C THR A 470 -9.08 34.66 15.92
N ALA A 471 -10.28 34.13 15.66
CA ALA A 471 -10.73 33.65 14.36
C ALA A 471 -11.87 34.53 13.81
N THR A 472 -12.29 34.30 12.56
CA THR A 472 -13.37 35.04 11.88
C THR A 472 -14.45 34.11 11.34
N VAL A 473 -15.71 34.47 11.49
CA VAL A 473 -16.83 33.75 10.87
C VAL A 473 -16.80 33.96 9.35
N ASP A 474 -17.00 32.88 8.59
CA ASP A 474 -17.14 32.87 7.13
C ASP A 474 -18.47 32.19 6.75
N VAL A 475 -19.46 33.01 6.40
CA VAL A 475 -20.82 32.58 6.04
C VAL A 475 -21.45 33.54 5.05
N ASN A 476 -22.46 33.10 4.29
CA ASN A 476 -23.25 34.04 3.50
C ASN A 476 -23.88 35.12 4.43
N PRO A 477 -23.65 36.43 4.19
CA PRO A 477 -24.10 37.51 5.08
C PRO A 477 -25.60 37.53 5.38
N ALA A 478 -26.43 37.06 4.45
CA ALA A 478 -27.88 36.99 4.65
C ALA A 478 -28.30 35.96 5.71
N TYR A 479 -27.48 34.93 5.95
CA TYR A 479 -27.86 33.77 6.77
C TYR A 479 -27.14 33.68 8.11
N GLY A 480 -25.89 34.16 8.23
CA GLY A 480 -25.10 34.19 9.47
C GLY A 480 -24.81 32.81 10.09
N LEU A 481 -23.95 32.76 11.11
CA LEU A 481 -23.59 31.53 11.81
C LEU A 481 -24.36 31.40 13.13
N ASN A 482 -25.08 30.30 13.34
CA ASN A 482 -25.78 30.03 14.59
C ASN A 482 -24.78 29.65 15.70
N VAL A 483 -24.94 30.26 16.88
CA VAL A 483 -24.25 29.87 18.12
C VAL A 483 -25.20 29.00 18.94
N ARG A 484 -24.69 27.89 19.50
CA ARG A 484 -25.43 26.91 20.30
C ARG A 484 -24.87 26.77 21.72
N ASP A 485 -25.65 26.25 22.66
CA ASP A 485 -25.22 25.96 24.04
C ASP A 485 -24.44 24.64 24.18
N GLY A 486 -24.57 23.75 23.21
CA GLY A 486 -23.80 22.52 23.09
C GLY A 486 -23.47 22.18 21.64
N ALA A 487 -22.58 21.21 21.44
CA ALA A 487 -22.41 20.56 20.15
C ALA A 487 -23.73 19.90 19.74
N TRP A 488 -24.36 20.39 18.66
CA TRP A 488 -25.73 20.04 18.26
C TRP A 488 -26.86 20.46 19.23
N GLY A 489 -26.55 21.25 20.27
CA GLY A 489 -27.51 21.78 21.25
C GLY A 489 -28.43 22.89 20.69
N ASP A 490 -29.18 23.55 21.56
CA ASP A 490 -30.14 24.58 21.14
C ASP A 490 -29.47 25.88 20.70
N LYS A 491 -30.15 26.63 19.82
CA LYS A 491 -29.61 27.89 19.29
C LYS A 491 -29.78 29.01 20.34
N ILE A 492 -28.67 29.42 20.94
CA ILE A 492 -28.60 30.53 21.90
C ILE A 492 -28.21 31.87 21.27
N GLY A 493 -27.78 31.88 20.01
CA GLY A 493 -27.30 33.10 19.39
C GLY A 493 -27.02 32.99 17.90
N LYS A 494 -26.48 34.07 17.34
CA LYS A 494 -26.08 34.17 15.95
C LYS A 494 -24.94 35.18 15.81
N LEU A 495 -24.02 34.90 14.90
CA LEU A 495 -22.91 35.77 14.50
C LEU A 495 -23.10 36.18 13.04
N SER A 496 -22.68 37.39 12.71
CA SER A 496 -22.61 37.85 11.32
C SER A 496 -21.40 37.25 10.60
N ASP A 497 -21.41 37.32 9.28
CA ASP A 497 -20.20 37.13 8.48
C ASP A 497 -19.09 38.12 8.91
N GLY A 498 -17.83 37.69 8.81
CA GLY A 498 -16.65 38.44 9.25
C GLY A 498 -16.53 38.68 10.76
N ALA A 499 -17.47 38.19 11.58
CA ALA A 499 -17.44 38.40 13.03
C ALA A 499 -16.20 37.76 13.67
N LYS A 500 -15.42 38.53 14.44
CA LYS A 500 -14.28 38.01 15.20
C LYS A 500 -14.76 37.23 16.42
N ILE A 501 -14.19 36.05 16.63
CA ILE A 501 -14.52 35.14 17.74
C ILE A 501 -13.25 34.60 18.41
N GLU A 502 -13.30 34.47 19.73
CA GLU A 502 -12.24 33.82 20.52
C GLU A 502 -12.55 32.32 20.62
N ILE A 503 -11.71 31.47 20.02
CA ILE A 503 -11.85 30.01 20.13
C ILE A 503 -11.18 29.55 21.44
N ILE A 504 -11.99 28.93 22.30
CA ILE A 504 -11.58 28.44 23.63
C ILE A 504 -11.55 26.90 23.71
N GLY A 505 -11.85 26.21 22.60
CA GLY A 505 -11.74 24.75 22.48
C GLY A 505 -12.50 24.20 21.27
N GLU A 506 -12.66 22.88 21.20
CA GLU A 506 -13.44 22.21 20.16
C GLU A 506 -14.22 20.99 20.69
N ASP A 507 -15.22 20.55 19.93
CA ASP A 507 -16.10 19.41 20.23
C ASP A 507 -16.61 18.78 18.93
N GLY A 508 -15.98 17.70 18.46
CA GLY A 508 -16.27 17.11 17.16
C GLY A 508 -16.14 18.14 16.02
N ASP A 509 -17.24 18.39 15.30
CA ASP A 509 -17.34 19.39 14.22
C ASP A 509 -17.66 20.82 14.70
N TRP A 510 -17.57 21.10 16.00
CA TRP A 510 -17.85 22.41 16.61
C TRP A 510 -16.60 23.04 17.22
N TYR A 511 -16.45 24.36 17.11
CA TYR A 511 -15.57 25.16 17.96
C TYR A 511 -16.34 25.63 19.20
N LYS A 512 -15.72 25.52 20.37
CA LYS A 512 -16.15 26.18 21.60
C LYS A 512 -15.61 27.60 21.56
N ILE A 513 -16.48 28.58 21.72
CA ILE A 513 -16.16 30.01 21.68
C ILE A 513 -16.66 30.70 22.93
N LYS A 514 -16.04 31.84 23.27
CA LYS A 514 -16.56 32.73 24.30
C LYS A 514 -17.68 33.59 23.70
N TYR A 515 -18.90 33.47 24.21
CA TYR A 515 -20.07 34.18 23.71
C TYR A 515 -20.93 34.71 24.86
N ASN A 516 -21.11 36.03 24.94
CA ASN A 516 -21.88 36.72 25.98
C ASN A 516 -21.56 36.27 27.43
N GLY A 517 -20.27 36.09 27.74
CA GLY A 517 -19.80 35.67 29.07
C GLY A 517 -19.99 34.18 29.40
N LYS A 518 -20.49 33.37 28.45
CA LYS A 518 -20.65 31.91 28.58
C LYS A 518 -19.91 31.19 27.45
N THR A 519 -19.83 29.86 27.55
CA THR A 519 -19.37 29.00 26.44
C THR A 519 -20.49 28.86 25.42
N GLY A 520 -20.19 29.18 24.16
CA GLY A 520 -21.04 28.89 23.01
C GLY A 520 -20.35 27.96 22.02
N PHE A 521 -21.10 27.37 21.10
CA PHE A 521 -20.64 26.39 20.12
C PHE A 521 -20.99 26.86 18.71
N VAL A 522 -20.02 26.85 17.79
CA VAL A 522 -20.20 27.21 16.37
C VAL A 522 -19.60 26.15 15.47
N TYR A 523 -20.21 25.89 14.32
CA TYR A 523 -19.82 24.77 13.46
C TYR A 523 -18.54 25.12 12.66
N LYS A 524 -17.53 24.24 12.70
CA LYS A 524 -16.16 24.51 12.20
C LYS A 524 -16.10 24.88 10.73
N ALA A 525 -17.01 24.37 9.90
CA ALA A 525 -17.03 24.62 8.46
C ALA A 525 -17.41 26.06 8.06
N TYR A 526 -17.70 26.92 9.04
CA TYR A 526 -18.14 28.31 8.86
C TYR A 526 -17.27 29.32 9.64
N VAL A 527 -16.06 28.92 10.01
CA VAL A 527 -15.10 29.75 10.74
C VAL A 527 -13.75 29.65 10.05
N ASP A 528 -13.27 30.76 9.50
CA ASP A 528 -11.91 30.89 9.01
C ASP A 528 -10.96 31.24 10.15
N VAL A 529 -9.86 30.48 10.24
CA VAL A 529 -8.82 30.65 11.25
C VAL A 529 -7.58 31.12 10.51
N PRO A 530 -7.03 32.31 10.80
CA PRO A 530 -5.90 32.89 10.07
C PRO A 530 -4.71 31.93 9.97
N LYS A 531 -4.49 31.38 8.77
CA LYS A 531 -3.35 30.51 8.49
C LYS A 531 -2.14 31.33 8.08
N ALA A 532 -1.05 31.21 8.84
CA ALA A 532 0.26 31.69 8.41
C ALA A 532 0.67 30.98 7.10
N SER A 533 0.95 31.77 6.06
CA SER A 533 1.24 31.25 4.72
C SER A 533 2.67 30.71 4.62
N ALA A 534 2.82 29.40 4.51
CA ALA A 534 4.11 28.76 4.23
C ALA A 534 4.50 28.94 2.75
N LYS A 535 5.12 30.09 2.44
CA LYS A 535 5.82 30.28 1.16
C LYS A 535 7.11 29.46 1.22
N ARG A 536 7.22 28.39 0.41
CA ARG A 536 8.50 27.70 0.21
C ARG A 536 9.35 28.55 -0.73
N ALA A 537 10.52 28.99 -0.26
CA ALA A 537 11.53 29.55 -1.13
C ALA A 537 12.07 28.46 -2.06
N SER A 538 12.12 28.77 -3.34
CA SER A 538 12.94 28.07 -4.32
C SER A 538 14.27 28.83 -4.42
N ASP A 539 15.31 28.32 -3.78
CA ASP A 539 16.67 28.78 -4.02
C ASP A 539 17.22 28.02 -5.24
N ASP A 540 17.14 28.68 -6.39
CA ASP A 540 18.12 28.48 -7.45
C ASP A 540 19.33 29.37 -7.12
N LYS A 541 20.53 28.79 -7.17
CA LYS A 541 21.80 29.51 -7.07
C LYS A 541 22.83 28.81 -7.95
N ASN A 542 22.94 29.28 -9.19
CA ASN A 542 24.24 29.41 -9.81
C ASN A 542 24.72 30.86 -9.64
N LYS A 543 25.97 31.04 -9.24
CA LYS A 543 26.55 32.37 -9.01
C LYS A 543 26.88 33.06 -10.34
N ASP A 544 26.78 34.38 -10.32
CA ASP A 544 27.37 35.28 -11.30
C ASP A 544 28.82 35.60 -10.86
N ASP A 545 29.73 35.70 -11.82
CA ASP A 545 30.84 36.65 -11.74
C ASP A 545 31.36 36.99 -13.15
N SER A 546 31.43 38.28 -13.42
CA SER A 546 31.80 38.95 -14.68
C SER A 546 33.35 39.18 -14.75
N PRO A 547 33.98 39.89 -15.74
CA PRO A 547 33.41 40.77 -16.80
C PRO A 547 34.08 40.76 -18.20
N ALA A 548 33.38 41.30 -19.22
CA ALA A 548 33.94 42.24 -20.23
C ALA A 548 32.89 42.75 -21.26
N LYS A 549 33.06 43.99 -21.73
CA LYS A 549 32.37 44.71 -22.84
C LYS A 549 33.49 45.41 -23.66
N PRO A 550 33.31 45.99 -24.90
CA PRO A 550 32.10 46.20 -25.69
C PRO A 550 32.23 46.09 -27.25
N ALA A 551 31.19 46.56 -27.98
CA ALA A 551 31.13 46.93 -29.42
C ALA A 551 30.97 45.79 -30.46
N ALA A 552 30.38 45.95 -31.67
CA ALA A 552 29.43 46.94 -32.26
C ALA A 552 28.92 46.43 -33.65
N ALA A 553 28.00 47.18 -34.30
CA ALA A 553 27.58 47.10 -35.74
C ALA A 553 26.70 45.87 -36.16
N GLU A 554 25.49 46.06 -36.72
CA GLU A 554 25.11 46.25 -38.16
C GLU A 554 25.30 45.00 -39.07
N ALA A 555 24.50 44.66 -40.09
CA ALA A 555 23.09 44.97 -40.48
C ALA A 555 22.69 44.09 -41.71
N LYS A 556 21.38 44.00 -42.03
CA LYS A 556 20.75 43.54 -43.31
C LYS A 556 20.72 42.01 -43.63
N ASN A 557 19.52 41.43 -43.79
CA ASN A 557 18.85 41.03 -45.06
C ASN A 557 19.23 39.59 -45.52
N ASP A 558 18.36 38.74 -46.10
CA ASP A 558 16.97 38.87 -46.57
C ASP A 558 16.25 37.49 -46.60
N ASP A 559 14.93 37.55 -46.83
CA ASP A 559 14.06 36.56 -47.51
C ASP A 559 13.10 35.61 -46.73
N LYS A 560 12.05 35.22 -47.47
CA LYS A 560 10.71 34.68 -47.12
C LYS A 560 10.75 33.22 -46.59
N ASP A 561 9.72 32.63 -45.97
CA ASP A 561 8.29 32.72 -46.31
C ASP A 561 7.31 32.37 -45.14
N LYS A 562 6.01 32.58 -45.40
CA LYS A 562 4.77 32.31 -44.62
C LYS A 562 4.84 31.16 -43.59
N SER A 563 4.10 31.17 -42.47
CA SER A 563 2.70 31.62 -42.31
C SER A 563 2.34 32.01 -40.87
N LYS A 564 1.20 32.68 -40.68
CA LYS A 564 0.72 33.22 -39.40
C LYS A 564 -0.22 32.25 -38.68
N ASP A 565 -0.06 32.14 -37.37
CA ASP A 565 -1.15 31.95 -36.40
C ASP A 565 -0.99 32.98 -35.27
N SER A 566 -2.08 33.60 -34.84
CA SER A 566 -2.10 34.52 -33.68
C SER A 566 -3.50 34.58 -33.06
N ASP A 567 -3.57 34.50 -31.73
CA ASP A 567 -4.80 34.37 -30.94
C ASP A 567 -5.84 35.50 -31.07
N GLY A 568 -7.10 35.16 -30.74
CA GLY A 568 -8.27 36.06 -30.88
C GLY A 568 -9.40 35.81 -29.84
N ASN A 569 -9.05 35.94 -28.56
CA ASN A 569 -9.88 36.12 -27.36
C ASN A 569 -11.45 36.15 -27.43
N SER A 570 -12.06 35.19 -26.72
CA SER A 570 -13.38 35.15 -26.03
C SER A 570 -14.35 36.36 -26.01
N LYS A 571 -15.67 36.11 -26.29
CA LYS A 571 -16.77 36.18 -25.27
C LYS A 571 -18.22 35.87 -25.78
N ASN A 572 -18.84 34.87 -25.16
CA ASN A 572 -20.21 34.84 -24.57
C ASN A 572 -21.51 35.10 -25.40
N GLN A 573 -22.34 34.05 -25.63
CA GLN A 573 -23.82 34.04 -25.42
C GLN A 573 -24.50 32.66 -25.61
N THR A 574 -25.84 32.57 -25.46
CA THR A 574 -26.61 31.43 -24.91
C THR A 574 -27.45 30.55 -25.87
N ALA A 575 -27.49 29.25 -25.53
CA ALA A 575 -28.63 28.30 -25.59
C ALA A 575 -29.14 27.63 -26.92
N ALA A 576 -29.37 26.31 -26.77
CA ALA A 576 -30.29 25.40 -27.47
C ALA A 576 -29.96 24.77 -28.85
N ASN A 577 -29.91 23.43 -28.84
CA ASN A 577 -30.01 22.43 -29.94
C ASN A 577 -29.01 22.43 -31.11
N GLY A 578 -28.48 21.23 -31.38
CA GLY A 578 -27.72 20.89 -32.59
C GLY A 578 -26.26 20.52 -32.31
N THR A 579 -25.96 19.20 -32.25
CA THR A 579 -24.62 18.59 -32.37
C THR A 579 -23.43 19.44 -31.92
N LYS A 580 -23.17 19.48 -30.60
CA LYS A 580 -21.94 20.07 -30.07
C LYS A 580 -20.74 19.19 -30.41
N GLY A 581 -20.04 19.59 -31.48
CA GLY A 581 -18.62 19.35 -31.72
C GLY A 581 -18.11 17.91 -31.57
N PHE A 582 -18.00 17.23 -32.71
CA PHE A 582 -16.81 16.39 -32.88
C PHE A 582 -15.59 17.31 -32.92
N GLU A 583 -14.52 16.93 -32.23
CA GLU A 583 -13.19 17.45 -32.55
C GLU A 583 -12.82 17.14 -34.01
N LYS A 584 -11.81 17.83 -34.56
CA LYS A 584 -11.17 17.44 -35.84
C LYS A 584 -10.68 15.98 -35.86
N SER A 585 -10.57 15.33 -34.69
CA SER A 585 -10.18 13.94 -34.49
C SER A 585 -11.30 12.91 -34.74
N GLY A 586 -12.56 13.34 -34.87
CA GLY A 586 -13.73 12.46 -34.97
C GLY A 586 -14.24 11.91 -33.63
N LEU A 587 -13.90 12.55 -32.51
CA LEU A 587 -14.35 12.22 -31.16
C LEU A 587 -15.26 13.32 -30.59
N LEU A 588 -16.23 12.96 -29.75
CA LEU A 588 -17.08 13.93 -29.05
C LEU A 588 -16.24 14.79 -28.10
N ASN A 589 -16.36 16.12 -28.21
CA ASN A 589 -15.73 17.07 -27.29
C ASN A 589 -16.47 17.13 -25.95
N VAL A 590 -16.45 16.01 -25.21
CA VAL A 590 -16.97 15.92 -23.84
C VAL A 590 -15.94 16.54 -22.89
N PRO A 591 -16.31 17.49 -22.02
CA PRO A 591 -15.41 18.04 -21.02
C PRO A 591 -14.81 16.97 -20.10
N GLU A 592 -13.55 17.14 -19.71
CA GLU A 592 -12.89 16.27 -18.74
C GLU A 592 -13.08 16.77 -17.31
N ARG A 593 -13.36 15.85 -16.36
CA ARG A 593 -13.46 16.17 -14.93
C ARG A 593 -12.80 15.11 -14.07
N ALA A 594 -12.15 15.55 -13.00
CA ALA A 594 -11.52 14.68 -12.02
C ALA A 594 -12.38 14.55 -10.75
N GLN A 595 -12.84 13.34 -10.44
CA GLN A 595 -13.58 13.02 -9.22
C GLN A 595 -12.75 13.32 -7.95
N ARG A 596 -11.42 13.30 -8.06
CA ARG A 596 -10.45 13.63 -7.00
C ARG A 596 -9.94 15.08 -7.04
N ALA A 597 -10.56 15.96 -7.82
CA ALA A 597 -10.26 17.39 -7.80
C ALA A 597 -10.52 18.00 -6.40
N LYS A 598 -9.79 19.06 -6.05
CA LYS A 598 -9.73 19.61 -4.68
C LYS A 598 -11.10 20.11 -4.20
N GLU A 599 -11.90 20.66 -5.10
CA GLU A 599 -13.26 21.13 -4.94
C GLU A 599 -14.29 20.02 -4.63
N ASN A 600 -13.94 18.76 -4.90
CA ASN A 600 -14.76 17.60 -4.51
C ASN A 600 -14.47 17.10 -3.08
N GLY A 601 -13.54 17.76 -2.37
CA GLY A 601 -13.18 17.46 -0.99
C GLY A 601 -12.53 16.07 -0.80
N PRO A 602 -12.49 15.54 0.44
CA PRO A 602 -11.83 14.26 0.75
C PRO A 602 -12.54 13.02 0.16
N LEU A 603 -13.58 13.21 -0.65
CA LEU A 603 -14.62 12.22 -0.96
C LEU A 603 -14.54 11.71 -2.40
N GLY A 604 -13.50 12.12 -3.14
CA GLY A 604 -13.20 11.71 -4.50
C GLY A 604 -12.89 10.22 -4.72
N HIS A 605 -13.09 9.35 -3.74
CA HIS A 605 -12.94 7.90 -3.91
C HIS A 605 -14.24 7.19 -4.34
N SER A 606 -15.40 7.85 -4.23
CA SER A 606 -16.73 7.26 -4.51
C SER A 606 -17.52 7.94 -5.63
N LEU A 607 -16.92 8.93 -6.32
CA LEU A 607 -17.61 9.90 -7.18
C LEU A 607 -17.56 9.61 -8.69
N CYS A 608 -17.15 8.41 -9.13
CA CYS A 608 -17.04 8.10 -10.58
C CYS A 608 -18.36 8.31 -11.35
N GLY A 609 -19.46 7.70 -10.90
CA GLY A 609 -20.79 7.85 -11.50
C GLY A 609 -21.29 9.32 -11.57
N PRO A 610 -21.29 10.07 -10.45
CA PRO A 610 -21.60 11.50 -10.44
C PRO A 610 -20.73 12.33 -11.39
N THR A 611 -19.43 12.04 -11.45
CA THR A 611 -18.48 12.79 -12.30
C THR A 611 -18.71 12.47 -13.78
N SER A 612 -18.94 11.20 -14.15
CA SER A 612 -19.32 10.81 -15.51
C SER A 612 -20.62 11.47 -15.97
N LEU A 613 -21.63 11.55 -15.09
CA LEU A 613 -22.86 12.25 -15.42
C LEU A 613 -22.63 13.76 -15.55
N ALA A 614 -21.83 14.38 -14.68
CA ALA A 614 -21.48 15.80 -14.79
C ALA A 614 -20.81 16.13 -16.15
N MET A 615 -19.84 15.32 -16.59
CA MET A 615 -19.19 15.46 -17.91
C MET A 615 -20.21 15.35 -19.06
N ALA A 616 -21.11 14.36 -19.01
CA ALA A 616 -22.13 14.16 -20.05
C ALA A 616 -23.21 15.25 -20.08
N MET A 617 -23.54 15.87 -18.94
CA MET A 617 -24.46 17.02 -18.87
C MET A 617 -23.80 18.31 -19.37
N GLU A 618 -22.52 18.53 -19.02
CA GLU A 618 -21.75 19.69 -19.45
C GLU A 618 -21.52 19.70 -20.97
N PHE A 619 -21.33 18.53 -21.59
CA PHE A 619 -21.31 18.39 -23.04
C PHE A 619 -22.54 19.05 -23.72
N TYR A 620 -23.74 18.90 -23.14
CA TYR A 620 -24.93 19.57 -23.63
C TYR A 620 -25.05 21.05 -23.19
N GLY A 621 -24.20 21.52 -22.28
CA GLY A 621 -24.16 22.89 -21.75
C GLY A 621 -24.76 23.05 -20.35
N VAL A 622 -25.02 21.95 -19.64
CA VAL A 622 -25.51 21.97 -18.26
C VAL A 622 -24.33 21.74 -17.31
N ASP A 623 -23.59 22.81 -17.00
CA ASP A 623 -22.55 22.76 -15.97
C ASP A 623 -23.16 22.61 -14.58
N LYS A 624 -22.76 21.55 -13.87
CA LYS A 624 -23.18 21.27 -12.51
C LYS A 624 -22.02 20.66 -11.71
N PRO A 625 -21.63 21.20 -10.55
CA PRO A 625 -20.57 20.63 -9.72
C PRO A 625 -20.85 19.17 -9.33
N THR A 626 -19.84 18.31 -9.42
CA THR A 626 -19.92 16.86 -9.16
C THR A 626 -20.57 16.55 -7.80
N VAL A 627 -20.26 17.32 -6.75
CA VAL A 627 -20.85 17.17 -5.40
C VAL A 627 -22.36 17.45 -5.35
N LYS A 628 -22.91 18.26 -6.26
CA LYS A 628 -24.37 18.44 -6.41
C LYS A 628 -24.98 17.23 -7.13
N VAL A 629 -24.35 16.76 -8.20
CA VAL A 629 -24.78 15.55 -8.94
C VAL A 629 -24.79 14.31 -8.03
N ALA A 630 -23.82 14.19 -7.11
CA ALA A 630 -23.70 13.09 -6.15
C ALA A 630 -24.90 12.94 -5.19
N LYS A 631 -25.62 14.04 -4.90
CA LYS A 631 -26.87 14.00 -4.13
C LYS A 631 -28.01 13.41 -4.96
N GLU A 632 -28.09 13.78 -6.23
CA GLU A 632 -29.15 13.37 -7.16
C GLU A 632 -29.01 11.91 -7.59
N THR A 633 -27.78 11.43 -7.73
CA THR A 633 -27.48 10.00 -7.95
C THR A 633 -27.52 9.15 -6.67
N LYS A 634 -27.89 9.74 -5.52
CA LYS A 634 -27.96 9.10 -4.20
C LYS A 634 -26.66 8.36 -3.81
N THR A 635 -25.52 8.94 -4.15
CA THR A 635 -24.17 8.45 -3.78
C THR A 635 -23.87 8.75 -2.29
N LEU A 636 -24.65 9.66 -1.71
CA LEU A 636 -24.74 9.97 -0.28
C LEU A 636 -25.90 9.18 0.36
N SER A 637 -25.65 8.46 1.44
CA SER A 637 -26.71 7.89 2.29
C SER A 637 -27.32 8.95 3.22
N ALA A 638 -28.55 8.67 3.70
CA ALA A 638 -29.26 9.57 4.62
C ALA A 638 -28.54 9.79 5.97
N GLY A 639 -27.63 8.90 6.36
CA GLY A 639 -26.78 9.02 7.56
C GLY A 639 -25.37 9.59 7.29
N GLY A 640 -25.12 10.20 6.13
CA GLY A 640 -23.83 10.83 5.79
C GLY A 640 -22.72 9.88 5.33
N GLY A 641 -22.89 8.56 5.46
CA GLY A 641 -22.00 7.57 4.86
C GLY A 641 -22.10 7.53 3.33
N TRP A 642 -21.01 7.22 2.64
CA TRP A 642 -20.97 7.17 1.17
C TRP A 642 -21.25 5.76 0.65
N GLN A 643 -22.17 5.64 -0.32
CA GLN A 643 -22.56 4.38 -0.96
C GLN A 643 -22.26 4.44 -2.47
N GLY A 644 -21.89 3.29 -3.05
CA GLY A 644 -21.62 3.18 -4.49
C GLY A 644 -22.83 3.60 -5.35
N THR A 645 -22.57 4.10 -6.55
CA THR A 645 -23.63 4.66 -7.41
C THR A 645 -24.24 3.60 -8.33
N TYR A 646 -25.56 3.37 -8.23
CA TYR A 646 -26.32 2.46 -9.10
C TYR A 646 -26.66 3.11 -10.45
N CYS A 647 -26.63 2.34 -11.55
CA CYS A 647 -26.95 2.83 -12.89
C CYS A 647 -28.34 3.49 -12.99
N GLY A 648 -29.36 2.91 -12.35
CA GLY A 648 -30.70 3.47 -12.32
C GLY A 648 -30.77 4.87 -11.69
N ASN A 649 -29.91 5.17 -10.71
CA ASN A 649 -29.84 6.50 -10.11
C ASN A 649 -29.18 7.51 -11.05
N ILE A 650 -28.16 7.11 -11.82
CA ILE A 650 -27.53 7.95 -12.86
C ILE A 650 -28.54 8.27 -13.96
N LEU A 651 -29.29 7.27 -14.43
CA LEU A 651 -30.37 7.46 -15.41
C LEU A 651 -31.49 8.38 -14.89
N THR A 652 -31.90 8.20 -13.62
CA THR A 652 -32.90 9.04 -12.98
C THR A 652 -32.41 10.49 -12.84
N ALA A 653 -31.16 10.69 -12.41
CA ALA A 653 -30.56 12.01 -12.30
C ALA A 653 -30.43 12.71 -13.67
N ALA A 654 -30.05 11.99 -14.73
CA ALA A 654 -30.04 12.52 -16.09
C ALA A 654 -31.44 13.03 -16.51
N LYS A 655 -32.47 12.19 -16.36
CA LYS A 655 -33.87 12.57 -16.66
C LYS A 655 -34.39 13.72 -15.81
N ASN A 656 -33.93 13.86 -14.57
CA ASN A 656 -34.31 14.97 -13.69
C ASN A 656 -33.61 16.28 -14.08
N ASN A 657 -32.42 16.21 -14.69
CA ASN A 657 -31.69 17.37 -15.23
C ASN A 657 -32.07 17.72 -16.68
N GLY A 658 -33.23 17.26 -17.16
CA GLY A 658 -33.79 17.62 -18.48
C GLY A 658 -33.50 16.64 -19.61
N PHE A 659 -32.66 15.63 -19.41
CA PHE A 659 -32.28 14.64 -20.42
C PHE A 659 -33.29 13.48 -20.48
N LYS A 660 -34.55 13.79 -20.86
CA LYS A 660 -35.70 12.88 -20.82
C LYS A 660 -35.53 11.67 -21.74
N GLY A 661 -34.92 11.86 -22.91
CA GLY A 661 -34.63 10.79 -23.86
C GLY A 661 -33.58 9.78 -23.39
N SER A 662 -32.86 10.04 -22.29
CA SER A 662 -31.81 9.15 -21.77
C SER A 662 -32.33 7.73 -21.47
N TYR A 663 -31.49 6.71 -21.72
CA TYR A 663 -31.82 5.32 -21.47
C TYR A 663 -30.61 4.47 -21.05
N GLN A 664 -30.87 3.37 -20.33
CA GLN A 664 -29.89 2.32 -20.06
C GLN A 664 -30.07 1.18 -21.07
N LYS A 665 -28.98 0.56 -21.52
CA LYS A 665 -28.98 -0.68 -22.29
C LYS A 665 -27.96 -1.67 -21.70
N GLU A 666 -28.27 -2.95 -21.79
CA GLU A 666 -27.36 -4.07 -21.52
C GLU A 666 -27.10 -4.83 -22.83
N ASN A 667 -26.03 -5.64 -22.85
CA ASN A 667 -25.56 -6.36 -24.04
C ASN A 667 -25.33 -5.42 -25.24
N MET A 668 -24.76 -4.23 -25.00
CA MET A 668 -24.48 -3.26 -26.04
C MET A 668 -23.20 -3.67 -26.81
N THR A 669 -23.27 -3.71 -28.14
CA THR A 669 -22.10 -4.04 -28.98
C THR A 669 -21.17 -2.84 -29.16
N ILE A 670 -19.91 -3.09 -29.52
CA ILE A 670 -18.96 -2.03 -29.90
C ILE A 670 -19.49 -1.22 -31.10
N ASP A 671 -20.19 -1.86 -32.05
CA ASP A 671 -20.80 -1.17 -33.20
C ASP A 671 -21.99 -0.30 -32.78
N SER A 672 -22.79 -0.75 -31.80
CA SER A 672 -23.84 0.08 -31.19
C SER A 672 -23.23 1.29 -30.48
N LEU A 673 -22.16 1.07 -29.72
CA LEU A 673 -21.46 2.13 -28.99
C LEU A 673 -20.88 3.17 -29.96
N LYS A 674 -20.25 2.71 -31.04
CA LYS A 674 -19.75 3.53 -32.15
C LYS A 674 -20.86 4.37 -32.75
N ALA A 675 -21.93 3.75 -33.26
CA ALA A 675 -23.04 4.45 -33.92
C ALA A 675 -23.74 5.47 -33.00
N ILE A 676 -23.83 5.19 -31.69
CA ILE A 676 -24.36 6.15 -30.71
C ILE A 676 -23.41 7.35 -30.58
N THR A 677 -22.10 7.13 -30.41
CA THR A 677 -21.13 8.24 -30.33
C THR A 677 -21.05 9.04 -31.63
N GLU A 678 -21.06 8.41 -32.80
CA GLU A 678 -21.10 9.06 -34.13
C GLU A 678 -22.37 9.89 -34.36
N SER A 679 -23.47 9.57 -33.67
CA SER A 679 -24.69 10.38 -33.68
C SER A 679 -24.70 11.55 -32.69
N GLY A 680 -23.56 11.94 -32.12
CA GLY A 680 -23.45 13.12 -31.25
C GLY A 680 -23.89 12.90 -29.79
N ARG A 681 -23.85 11.65 -29.29
CA ARG A 681 -24.39 11.28 -27.97
C ARG A 681 -23.34 10.62 -27.05
N PRO A 682 -23.02 11.21 -25.88
CA PRO A 682 -22.07 10.62 -24.94
C PRO A 682 -22.67 9.41 -24.23
N VAL A 683 -21.84 8.38 -24.00
CA VAL A 683 -22.26 7.11 -23.41
C VAL A 683 -21.48 6.84 -22.14
N ILE A 684 -22.16 6.69 -21.00
CA ILE A 684 -21.55 6.31 -19.72
C ILE A 684 -21.48 4.78 -19.65
N ALA A 685 -20.31 4.20 -19.83
CA ALA A 685 -20.09 2.75 -19.71
C ALA A 685 -19.85 2.34 -18.25
N ASN A 686 -20.48 1.25 -17.81
CA ASN A 686 -20.19 0.60 -16.52
C ASN A 686 -19.23 -0.56 -16.79
N VAL A 687 -17.96 -0.42 -16.40
CA VAL A 687 -16.92 -1.42 -16.66
C VAL A 687 -16.33 -1.95 -15.35
N ASN A 688 -15.67 -3.11 -15.40
CA ASN A 688 -14.77 -3.54 -14.33
C ASN A 688 -13.32 -3.26 -14.74
N THR A 689 -12.87 -2.03 -14.55
CA THR A 689 -11.45 -1.67 -14.65
C THR A 689 -10.70 -2.42 -13.54
N GLN A 690 -9.86 -3.40 -13.93
CA GLN A 690 -8.98 -4.12 -13.00
C GLN A 690 -8.12 -3.12 -12.23
N GLY A 691 -8.49 -2.90 -10.97
CA GLY A 691 -7.95 -1.81 -10.14
C GLY A 691 -8.94 -1.20 -9.14
N TYR A 692 -10.25 -1.29 -9.38
CA TYR A 692 -11.29 -0.70 -8.50
C TYR A 692 -12.23 -1.73 -7.86
N TRP A 693 -11.75 -2.35 -6.77
CA TRP A 693 -12.55 -3.01 -5.73
C TRP A 693 -13.65 -4.03 -6.13
N GLY A 694 -13.69 -4.50 -7.38
CA GLY A 694 -14.76 -5.39 -7.89
C GLY A 694 -16.15 -4.75 -7.94
N SER A 695 -16.29 -3.47 -7.58
CA SER A 695 -17.58 -2.77 -7.48
C SER A 695 -18.10 -2.24 -8.81
N GLY A 696 -17.22 -2.16 -9.81
CA GLY A 696 -17.44 -1.50 -11.10
C GLY A 696 -17.10 0.00 -11.07
N HIS A 697 -16.83 0.54 -12.25
CA HIS A 697 -16.38 1.90 -12.52
C HIS A 697 -17.21 2.51 -13.66
N TYR A 698 -17.31 3.84 -13.67
CA TYR A 698 -18.01 4.57 -14.73
C TYR A 698 -17.02 5.46 -15.49
N MET A 699 -17.13 5.45 -16.82
CA MET A 699 -16.33 6.29 -17.73
C MET A 699 -17.23 6.79 -18.84
N VAL A 700 -16.94 7.97 -19.41
CA VAL A 700 -17.72 8.51 -20.54
C VAL A 700 -17.00 8.17 -21.84
N VAL A 701 -17.61 7.35 -22.68
CA VAL A 701 -17.11 7.05 -24.03
C VAL A 701 -17.34 8.27 -24.93
N THR A 702 -16.26 8.78 -25.49
CA THR A 702 -16.23 9.94 -26.40
C THR A 702 -16.17 9.54 -27.87
N GLY A 703 -15.74 8.32 -28.19
CA GLY A 703 -15.80 7.78 -29.55
C GLY A 703 -15.21 6.38 -29.71
N VAL A 704 -15.45 5.78 -30.87
CA VAL A 704 -14.96 4.44 -31.22
C VAL A 704 -14.42 4.47 -32.66
N LYS A 705 -13.10 4.40 -32.80
CA LYS A 705 -12.41 4.45 -34.11
C LYS A 705 -11.03 3.78 -34.01
N ASP A 706 -10.40 3.50 -35.15
CA ASP A 706 -9.00 3.04 -35.20
C ASP A 706 -8.72 1.77 -34.34
N GLY A 707 -9.72 0.88 -34.21
CA GLY A 707 -9.67 -0.32 -33.36
C GLY A 707 -9.70 -0.06 -31.84
N LYS A 708 -10.01 1.18 -31.43
CA LYS A 708 -9.94 1.67 -30.06
C LYS A 708 -11.23 2.33 -29.59
N VAL A 709 -11.46 2.25 -28.28
CA VAL A 709 -12.52 2.98 -27.56
C VAL A 709 -11.86 4.13 -26.79
N TYR A 710 -12.33 5.35 -27.04
CA TYR A 710 -11.85 6.58 -26.42
C TYR A 710 -12.81 6.97 -25.30
N VAL A 711 -12.28 7.25 -24.10
CA VAL A 711 -13.10 7.55 -22.91
C VAL A 711 -12.49 8.65 -22.06
N ASN A 712 -13.31 9.50 -21.44
CA ASN A 712 -12.89 10.36 -20.34
C ASN A 712 -13.06 9.59 -19.02
N ASP A 713 -11.96 9.35 -18.30
CA ASP A 713 -11.95 8.63 -17.03
C ASP A 713 -12.05 9.60 -15.85
N PRO A 714 -13.14 9.54 -15.04
CA PRO A 714 -13.30 10.46 -13.93
C PRO A 714 -12.24 10.31 -12.83
N TRP A 715 -11.47 9.23 -12.73
CA TRP A 715 -10.61 8.98 -11.55
C TRP A 715 -9.62 10.12 -11.23
N GLN A 716 -8.94 10.64 -12.25
CA GLN A 716 -8.03 11.79 -12.16
C GLN A 716 -8.32 12.86 -13.23
N GLY A 717 -9.39 12.71 -14.02
CA GLY A 717 -9.51 13.36 -15.31
C GLY A 717 -8.61 12.68 -16.35
N GLY A 718 -8.57 13.21 -17.57
CA GLY A 718 -7.83 12.64 -18.68
C GLY A 718 -8.68 11.72 -19.58
N GLN A 719 -8.59 11.96 -20.88
CA GLN A 719 -8.95 10.99 -21.89
C GLN A 719 -8.00 9.78 -21.86
N ARG A 720 -8.54 8.58 -22.04
CA ARG A 720 -7.83 7.31 -22.16
C ARG A 720 -8.29 6.57 -23.41
N THR A 721 -7.45 5.65 -23.89
CA THR A 721 -7.80 4.75 -24.99
C THR A 721 -7.64 3.29 -24.57
N TYR A 722 -8.55 2.46 -25.06
CA TYR A 722 -8.58 1.02 -24.83
C TYR A 722 -8.67 0.30 -26.19
N SER A 723 -8.05 -0.87 -26.34
CA SER A 723 -8.34 -1.72 -27.51
C SER A 723 -9.76 -2.30 -27.38
N PHE A 724 -10.38 -2.69 -28.49
CA PHE A 724 -11.69 -3.35 -28.43
C PHE A 724 -11.68 -4.58 -27.51
N ALA A 725 -10.61 -5.37 -27.53
CA ALA A 725 -10.45 -6.53 -26.66
C ALA A 725 -10.38 -6.15 -25.17
N SER A 726 -9.55 -5.17 -24.78
CA SER A 726 -9.41 -4.80 -23.37
C SER A 726 -10.64 -4.07 -22.83
N PHE A 727 -11.27 -3.20 -23.63
CA PHE A 727 -12.54 -2.57 -23.26
C PHE A 727 -13.65 -3.60 -23.11
N LYS A 728 -13.84 -4.50 -24.10
CA LYS A 728 -14.90 -5.50 -24.07
C LYS A 728 -14.71 -6.50 -22.93
N ALA A 729 -13.48 -6.94 -22.63
CA ALA A 729 -13.22 -7.81 -21.49
C ALA A 729 -13.66 -7.17 -20.16
N GLN A 730 -13.40 -5.88 -19.95
CA GLN A 730 -13.82 -5.16 -18.74
C GLN A 730 -15.32 -4.88 -18.72
N TRP A 731 -15.94 -4.64 -19.87
CA TRP A 731 -17.36 -4.28 -20.02
C TRP A 731 -18.30 -5.49 -19.95
N ALA A 732 -17.89 -6.65 -20.48
CA ALA A 732 -18.64 -7.91 -20.44
C ALA A 732 -18.94 -8.39 -19.02
N THR A 733 -18.01 -8.19 -18.07
CA THR A 733 -18.24 -8.50 -16.64
C THR A 733 -19.35 -7.68 -15.98
N ARG A 734 -19.91 -6.70 -16.69
CA ARG A 734 -20.98 -5.79 -16.25
C ARG A 734 -22.19 -5.83 -17.18
N ASN A 735 -22.39 -6.93 -17.91
CA ASN A 735 -23.44 -7.13 -18.93
C ASN A 735 -23.37 -6.12 -20.08
N GLU A 736 -22.18 -5.63 -20.44
CA GLU A 736 -21.99 -4.54 -21.43
C GLU A 736 -22.96 -3.36 -21.18
N ARG A 737 -23.19 -3.06 -19.89
CA ARG A 737 -24.17 -2.07 -19.45
C ARG A 737 -23.65 -0.67 -19.70
N ALA A 738 -24.49 0.16 -20.30
CA ALA A 738 -24.20 1.57 -20.52
C ALA A 738 -25.46 2.43 -20.43
N ILE A 739 -25.26 3.73 -20.19
CA ILE A 739 -26.30 4.76 -20.13
C ILE A 739 -26.01 5.77 -21.24
N VAL A 740 -26.95 5.93 -22.16
CA VAL A 740 -26.90 6.98 -23.19
C VAL A 740 -27.55 8.22 -22.61
N VAL A 741 -26.81 9.31 -22.51
CA VAL A 741 -27.32 10.60 -22.07
C VAL A 741 -27.73 11.39 -23.30
N GLN A 742 -29.01 11.73 -23.40
CA GLN A 742 -29.56 12.53 -24.51
C GLN A 742 -30.80 13.33 -24.03
N PRO A 743 -31.06 14.52 -24.61
CA PRO A 743 -32.26 15.32 -24.34
C PRO A 743 -33.56 14.50 -24.36
#